data_AF-A0A952E081-F1
#
_entry.id   AF-A0A952E081-F1
#
_cell.length_a   1.000
_cell.length_b   1.000
_cell.length_c   1.000
_cell.angle_alpha   90.00
_cell.angle_beta   90.00
_cell.angle_gamma   90.00
#
_symmetry.space_group_name_H-M   'P 1'
#
loop_
_entity.id
_entity.type
_entity.pdbx_description
1 polymer ?
#
loop_
_entity_poly.entity_id
_entity_poly.type
_entity_poly.pdbx_seq_one_letter_code
_entity_poly.pdbx_strand_id
1 'polypeptide(L)'
;MKCGNLRVMKFKAMLLLLYATCGLANVNRVPSDYTTIQAAIDVSMDGDTVLVAPGTYTGNGNRDIDFKGKAITVKSEEGPQTCIIDCQGTEDEQHRGFYFHNGEDANSVVQGFTITNGLIREHKSGGGILCDNSSPRIIDCIIVGNEARTGGGIATINSSVQIIDCLIKNNVAADGGGIEIGLHDNGVVLIKGCIVVGNHAVYYSRFGGEGGGILAHSSSHISNCTIAGNRGGYSGGGICFRNGARVSNCIIWGNTFQFGFGNEVAIMYHNDPWQTVQRVFIENSLVGNGIENDFGFVTGSENYISGQWLQEDPLFVAPGHLDPNGTQDYPNNYFWIDGDYHLKSKVGRWDPNSESWVMDDVTSPCIDVGDPNSLAGDEPEPNGGRINMGAYGGTAEASKSGDLWWFETTQGPIAAEGLGVILSHEHIFTDLRGPGTRGYGQADAADVVRVMAPLLEEAKQKGVGVLFECSSIGVGRSVSILSDVSAASGLPVVVPTGVYGRANFAPPEHKNMSEDELTALFISEIRDRIEGTDIKAGFIKIATGGGTMTALEEKILRAAGRAARETGAAIASHTTVSSNITRQADILESISPDIRFIWVHAQSVNNISLYRQLAERGVFIEFDSLGWNPGQDSTFITAIKELLAAGYGERILLSHDAGWYQPGEKNGGTQKPYTYLIEIFIPKLRDSGVDDDAIRMITEINPIRAFGFNQDVNP
;
A
#
# COMPACT_ATOMS: atom_id res chain seq x y z
N MET A 1 -51.16 -32.63 47.31
CA MET A 1 -50.30 -33.50 46.48
C MET A 1 -51.08 -33.90 45.24
N LYS A 2 -50.54 -33.55 44.06
CA LYS A 2 -50.69 -34.13 42.69
C LYS A 2 -51.95 -34.97 42.38
N CYS A 3 -52.59 -34.89 41.21
CA CYS A 3 -52.52 -34.07 40.00
C CYS A 3 -53.76 -34.54 39.21
N GLY A 4 -54.69 -33.65 38.88
CA GLY A 4 -55.96 -33.99 38.23
C GLY A 4 -55.96 -33.53 36.77
N ASN A 5 -56.16 -34.46 35.85
CA ASN A 5 -56.54 -34.20 34.47
C ASN A 5 -57.92 -33.51 34.44
N LEU A 6 -58.03 -32.34 33.83
CA LEU A 6 -59.07 -32.03 32.83
C LEU A 6 -58.85 -30.65 32.17
N ARG A 7 -58.83 -30.65 30.83
CA ARG A 7 -59.24 -29.62 29.86
C ARG A 7 -59.27 -28.15 30.31
N VAL A 8 -58.40 -27.34 29.68
CA VAL A 8 -58.71 -25.94 29.36
C VAL A 8 -58.43 -25.69 27.87
N MET A 9 -59.51 -25.48 27.13
CA MET A 9 -59.50 -24.77 25.84
C MET A 9 -59.20 -23.29 26.11
N LYS A 10 -58.20 -22.72 25.41
CA LYS A 10 -58.21 -21.41 24.73
C LYS A 10 -56.76 -20.93 24.52
N PHE A 11 -56.58 -20.18 23.43
CA PHE A 11 -55.35 -19.56 22.92
C PHE A 11 -54.42 -20.45 22.10
N LYS A 12 -54.63 -20.46 20.78
CA LYS A 12 -53.56 -20.20 19.83
C LYS A 12 -54.14 -19.63 18.53
N ALA A 13 -53.56 -18.49 18.16
CA ALA A 13 -53.74 -17.72 16.94
C ALA A 13 -53.94 -18.58 15.69
N MET A 14 -55.00 -18.27 14.94
CA MET A 14 -55.01 -18.50 13.49
C MET A 14 -54.80 -17.12 12.85
N LEU A 15 -53.53 -16.73 12.85
CA LEU A 15 -53.00 -15.64 12.03
C LEU A 15 -53.33 -16.02 10.58
N LEU A 16 -54.24 -15.27 9.95
CA LEU A 16 -54.47 -15.37 8.52
C LEU A 16 -53.14 -15.00 7.86
N LEU A 17 -52.55 -15.97 7.15
CA LEU A 17 -51.31 -15.79 6.40
C LEU A 17 -51.50 -14.69 5.35
N LEU A 18 -50.99 -13.50 5.65
CA LEU A 18 -50.25 -12.76 4.64
C LEU A 18 -48.98 -13.57 4.38
N TYR A 19 -49.04 -14.49 3.41
CA TYR A 19 -47.83 -14.85 2.70
C TYR A 19 -47.39 -13.58 1.98
N ALA A 20 -46.53 -12.79 2.63
CA ALA A 20 -45.56 -12.01 1.89
C ALA A 20 -44.73 -13.04 1.15
N THR A 21 -45.09 -13.31 -0.10
CA THR A 21 -44.17 -13.92 -1.04
C THR A 21 -43.01 -12.96 -1.11
N CYS A 22 -41.94 -13.26 -0.39
CA CYS A 22 -40.60 -12.85 -0.80
C CYS A 22 -40.41 -13.55 -2.16
N GLY A 23 -40.90 -12.88 -3.21
CA GLY A 23 -40.66 -13.29 -4.57
C GLY A 23 -39.15 -13.32 -4.77
N LEU A 24 -38.65 -14.34 -5.45
CA LEU A 24 -37.29 -14.29 -5.97
C LEU A 24 -37.16 -13.00 -6.79
N ALA A 25 -36.09 -12.24 -6.56
CA ALA A 25 -35.75 -11.08 -7.38
C ALA A 25 -35.78 -11.50 -8.86
N ASN A 26 -36.62 -10.86 -9.66
CA ASN A 26 -36.75 -11.16 -11.08
C ASN A 26 -35.66 -10.44 -11.88
N VAL A 27 -35.33 -11.01 -13.03
CA VAL A 27 -34.42 -10.40 -14.00
C VAL A 27 -35.24 -10.03 -15.23
N ASN A 28 -35.46 -8.73 -15.43
CA ASN A 28 -36.17 -8.17 -16.58
C ASN A 28 -35.14 -7.77 -17.64
N ARG A 29 -35.12 -8.45 -18.79
CA ARG A 29 -34.06 -8.26 -19.80
C ARG A 29 -34.44 -7.26 -20.88
N VAL A 30 -33.50 -6.40 -21.23
CA VAL A 30 -33.64 -5.39 -22.28
C VAL A 30 -32.58 -5.62 -23.35
N PRO A 31 -32.93 -5.80 -24.64
CA PRO A 31 -34.25 -5.58 -25.21
C PRO A 31 -35.15 -6.83 -25.30
N SER A 32 -34.71 -8.00 -24.80
CA SER A 32 -35.37 -9.28 -25.11
C SER A 32 -36.78 -9.41 -24.54
N ASP A 33 -37.00 -8.97 -23.30
CA ASP A 33 -38.29 -9.05 -22.62
C ASP A 33 -39.05 -7.72 -22.77
N TYR A 34 -38.31 -6.60 -22.75
CA TYR A 34 -38.84 -5.25 -22.86
C TYR A 34 -38.02 -4.45 -23.87
N THR A 35 -38.67 -3.69 -24.74
CA THR A 35 -38.01 -2.91 -25.80
C THR A 35 -37.18 -1.72 -25.30
N THR A 36 -37.45 -1.25 -24.08
CA THR A 36 -36.80 -0.06 -23.50
C THR A 36 -36.52 -0.27 -22.02
N ILE A 37 -35.51 0.42 -21.50
CA ILE A 37 -35.11 0.36 -20.09
C ILE A 37 -36.25 0.79 -19.18
N GLN A 38 -36.92 1.91 -19.49
CA GLN A 38 -38.04 2.40 -18.67
C GLN A 38 -39.20 1.41 -18.61
N ALA A 39 -39.53 0.73 -19.72
CA ALA A 39 -40.59 -0.27 -19.72
C ALA A 39 -40.27 -1.46 -18.81
N ALA A 40 -39.00 -1.88 -18.72
CA ALA A 40 -38.56 -2.89 -17.77
C ALA A 40 -38.64 -2.37 -16.33
N ILE A 41 -38.19 -1.13 -16.06
CA ILE A 41 -38.31 -0.50 -14.74
C ILE A 41 -39.77 -0.41 -14.31
N ASP A 42 -40.67 -0.04 -15.20
CA ASP A 42 -42.09 0.19 -14.91
C ASP A 42 -42.78 -1.04 -14.32
N VAL A 43 -42.40 -2.24 -14.79
CA VAL A 43 -42.93 -3.51 -14.29
C VAL A 43 -42.15 -4.10 -13.11
N SER A 44 -40.90 -3.68 -12.90
CA SER A 44 -40.06 -4.15 -11.79
C SER A 44 -40.64 -3.80 -10.42
N MET A 45 -40.39 -4.66 -9.45
CA MET A 45 -40.61 -4.43 -8.01
C MET A 45 -39.28 -4.27 -7.29
N ASP A 46 -39.29 -3.72 -6.08
CA ASP A 46 -38.09 -3.61 -5.25
C ASP A 46 -37.36 -4.96 -5.13
N GLY A 47 -36.04 -4.91 -5.30
CA GLY A 47 -35.15 -6.08 -5.35
C GLY A 47 -34.94 -6.66 -6.75
N ASP A 48 -35.75 -6.31 -7.75
CA ASP A 48 -35.57 -6.82 -9.12
C ASP A 48 -34.32 -6.22 -9.80
N THR A 49 -33.85 -6.93 -10.83
CA THR A 49 -32.78 -6.48 -11.72
C THR A 49 -33.31 -6.21 -13.12
N VAL A 50 -33.06 -5.02 -13.65
CA VAL A 50 -33.17 -4.72 -15.08
C VAL A 50 -31.80 -4.97 -15.71
N LEU A 51 -31.70 -6.02 -16.52
CA LEU A 51 -30.45 -6.47 -17.11
C LEU A 51 -30.42 -6.07 -18.59
N VAL A 52 -29.46 -5.23 -18.97
CA VAL A 52 -29.42 -4.57 -20.27
C VAL A 52 -28.27 -5.15 -21.11
N ALA A 53 -28.62 -5.72 -22.25
CA ALA A 53 -27.67 -6.31 -23.18
C ALA A 53 -26.78 -5.24 -23.84
N PRO A 54 -25.64 -5.62 -24.44
CA PRO A 54 -24.82 -4.72 -25.24
C PRO A 54 -25.63 -4.00 -26.33
N GLY A 55 -25.40 -2.69 -26.49
CA GLY A 55 -26.08 -1.88 -27.49
C GLY A 55 -26.08 -0.39 -27.20
N THR A 56 -26.56 0.40 -28.17
CA THR A 56 -26.82 1.83 -28.01
C THR A 56 -28.32 2.06 -27.88
N TYR A 57 -28.72 2.61 -26.73
CA TYR A 57 -30.09 2.85 -26.34
C TYR A 57 -30.42 4.33 -26.50
N THR A 58 -31.37 4.62 -27.40
CA THR A 58 -31.75 5.98 -27.79
C THR A 58 -33.26 6.19 -27.68
N GLY A 59 -33.70 7.45 -27.67
CA GLY A 59 -35.10 7.84 -27.74
C GLY A 59 -35.91 7.55 -26.48
N ASN A 60 -37.22 7.80 -26.56
CA ASN A 60 -38.13 7.74 -25.41
C ASN A 60 -38.11 6.36 -24.74
N GLY A 61 -38.00 6.35 -23.40
CA GLY A 61 -37.90 5.14 -22.58
C GLY A 61 -36.46 4.64 -22.37
N ASN A 62 -35.47 5.26 -23.03
CA ASN A 62 -34.05 4.96 -22.87
C ASN A 62 -33.22 6.21 -22.50
N ARG A 63 -33.89 7.33 -22.25
CA ARG A 63 -33.35 8.60 -21.75
C ARG A 63 -34.33 9.17 -20.72
N ASP A 64 -33.86 10.07 -19.88
CA ASP A 64 -34.59 10.57 -18.70
C ASP A 64 -35.15 9.42 -17.85
N ILE A 65 -34.35 8.37 -17.69
CA ILE A 65 -34.77 7.14 -17.04
C ILE A 65 -35.05 7.42 -15.57
N ASP A 66 -36.27 7.14 -15.14
CA ASP A 66 -36.81 7.38 -13.80
C ASP A 66 -37.06 6.04 -13.09
N PHE A 67 -36.41 5.88 -11.93
CA PHE A 67 -36.54 4.69 -11.08
C PHE A 67 -37.89 4.64 -10.35
N LYS A 68 -38.64 5.73 -10.29
CA LYS A 68 -39.95 5.85 -9.65
C LYS A 68 -39.93 5.50 -8.17
N GLY A 69 -38.82 5.76 -7.49
CA GLY A 69 -38.61 5.48 -6.07
C GLY A 69 -38.34 4.00 -5.77
N LYS A 70 -38.06 3.17 -6.78
CA LYS A 70 -37.89 1.72 -6.62
C LYS A 70 -36.45 1.35 -6.25
N ALA A 71 -36.32 0.45 -5.28
CA ALA A 71 -35.05 -0.13 -4.85
C ALA A 71 -34.64 -1.29 -5.78
N ILE A 72 -34.26 -0.97 -7.02
CA ILE A 72 -33.88 -1.96 -8.06
C ILE A 72 -32.45 -1.77 -8.54
N THR A 73 -31.89 -2.79 -9.18
CA THR A 73 -30.61 -2.69 -9.90
C THR A 73 -30.86 -2.63 -11.40
N VAL A 74 -30.46 -1.54 -12.05
CA VAL A 74 -30.38 -1.44 -13.51
C VAL A 74 -28.91 -1.60 -13.89
N LYS A 75 -28.57 -2.65 -14.63
CA LYS A 75 -27.18 -2.95 -14.97
C LYS A 75 -26.96 -3.46 -16.38
N SER A 76 -25.81 -3.12 -16.96
CA SER A 76 -25.29 -3.74 -18.18
C SER A 76 -24.89 -5.20 -17.95
N GLU A 77 -25.04 -6.03 -18.99
CA GLU A 77 -24.55 -7.41 -19.04
C GLU A 77 -23.02 -7.50 -19.16
N GLU A 78 -22.39 -6.61 -19.94
CA GLU A 78 -20.97 -6.68 -20.31
C GLU A 78 -20.18 -5.42 -19.94
N GLY A 79 -20.73 -4.60 -19.04
CA GLY A 79 -20.08 -3.38 -18.55
C GLY A 79 -20.26 -2.16 -19.46
N PRO A 80 -19.60 -1.04 -19.13
CA PRO A 80 -19.90 0.26 -19.72
C PRO A 80 -19.36 0.44 -21.14
N GLN A 81 -18.35 -0.34 -21.54
CA GLN A 81 -17.74 -0.23 -22.88
C GLN A 81 -18.68 -0.65 -24.02
N THR A 82 -19.71 -1.45 -23.73
CA THR A 82 -20.59 -2.03 -24.76
C THR A 82 -22.05 -1.63 -24.63
N CYS A 83 -22.45 -1.02 -23.50
CA CYS A 83 -23.83 -0.60 -23.25
C CYS A 83 -23.93 0.92 -23.07
N ILE A 84 -24.46 1.60 -24.08
CA ILE A 84 -24.46 3.06 -24.20
C ILE A 84 -25.89 3.60 -24.10
N ILE A 85 -26.11 4.54 -23.19
CA ILE A 85 -27.28 5.40 -23.12
C ILE A 85 -26.91 6.72 -23.81
N ASP A 86 -27.40 6.89 -25.04
CA ASP A 86 -27.24 8.12 -25.80
C ASP A 86 -28.50 8.98 -25.62
N CYS A 87 -28.34 10.05 -24.84
CA CYS A 87 -29.45 10.89 -24.40
C CYS A 87 -30.04 11.73 -25.55
N GLN A 88 -29.25 11.97 -26.61
CA GLN A 88 -29.62 12.79 -27.76
C GLN A 88 -30.14 14.18 -27.34
N GLY A 89 -29.53 14.77 -26.31
CA GLY A 89 -29.88 16.09 -25.80
C GLY A 89 -29.50 17.18 -26.81
N THR A 90 -30.43 18.09 -27.07
CA THR A 90 -30.24 19.28 -27.92
C THR A 90 -30.81 20.52 -27.23
N GLU A 91 -30.53 21.71 -27.75
CA GLU A 91 -31.06 22.94 -27.16
C GLU A 91 -32.60 22.97 -27.15
N ASP A 92 -33.21 22.42 -28.21
CA ASP A 92 -34.66 22.33 -28.38
C ASP A 92 -35.27 21.15 -27.59
N GLU A 93 -34.56 20.02 -27.51
CA GLU A 93 -34.98 18.81 -26.81
C GLU A 93 -33.93 18.40 -25.79
N GLN A 94 -34.00 19.02 -24.60
CA GLN A 94 -33.07 18.77 -23.51
C GLN A 94 -33.36 17.45 -22.81
N HIS A 95 -32.35 16.60 -22.71
CA HIS A 95 -32.45 15.25 -22.16
C HIS A 95 -31.20 14.90 -21.37
N ARG A 96 -31.37 14.00 -20.39
CA ARG A 96 -30.29 13.36 -19.64
C ARG A 96 -30.42 11.83 -19.68
N GLY A 97 -29.49 11.12 -19.07
CA GLY A 97 -29.53 9.65 -19.01
C GLY A 97 -30.49 9.17 -17.92
N PHE A 98 -30.20 9.55 -16.67
CA PHE A 98 -30.98 9.16 -15.49
C PHE A 98 -31.44 10.37 -14.69
N TYR A 99 -32.63 10.26 -14.12
CA TYR A 99 -33.18 11.26 -13.20
C TYR A 99 -33.77 10.57 -11.97
N PHE A 100 -33.11 10.75 -10.83
CA PHE A 100 -33.58 10.25 -9.53
C PHE A 100 -34.25 11.39 -8.78
N HIS A 101 -35.54 11.27 -8.51
CA HIS A 101 -36.34 12.37 -7.96
C HIS A 101 -37.56 11.91 -7.15
N ASN A 102 -37.60 10.65 -6.75
CA ASN A 102 -38.73 10.05 -6.04
C ASN A 102 -38.32 9.44 -4.70
N GLY A 103 -37.17 9.85 -4.16
CA GLY A 103 -36.68 9.39 -2.86
C GLY A 103 -35.96 8.05 -2.93
N GLU A 104 -35.34 7.75 -4.08
CA GLU A 104 -34.51 6.56 -4.24
C GLU A 104 -33.40 6.51 -3.19
N ASP A 105 -33.12 5.32 -2.66
CA ASP A 105 -32.06 5.09 -1.66
C ASP A 105 -30.87 4.33 -2.26
N ALA A 106 -29.92 3.93 -1.41
CA ALA A 106 -28.71 3.23 -1.83
C ALA A 106 -28.96 1.81 -2.42
N ASN A 107 -30.19 1.30 -2.38
CA ASN A 107 -30.59 0.07 -3.06
C ASN A 107 -31.05 0.32 -4.51
N SER A 108 -31.17 1.58 -4.91
CA SER A 108 -31.39 1.98 -6.30
C SER A 108 -30.03 2.12 -6.97
N VAL A 109 -29.70 1.16 -7.84
CA VAL A 109 -28.35 1.01 -8.40
C VAL A 109 -28.37 1.16 -9.91
N VAL A 110 -27.50 2.02 -10.44
CA VAL A 110 -27.13 2.05 -11.86
C VAL A 110 -25.71 1.53 -11.98
N GLN A 111 -25.50 0.53 -12.84
CA GLN A 111 -24.20 -0.12 -12.98
C GLN A 111 -23.82 -0.43 -14.44
N GLY A 112 -22.59 -0.11 -14.84
CA GLY A 112 -22.04 -0.65 -16.08
C GLY A 112 -22.49 0.07 -17.35
N PHE A 113 -22.83 1.36 -17.32
CA PHE A 113 -23.29 2.07 -18.52
C PHE A 113 -22.34 3.17 -18.96
N THR A 114 -22.18 3.33 -20.28
CA THR A 114 -21.78 4.62 -20.84
C THR A 114 -23.00 5.53 -20.93
N ILE A 115 -22.93 6.76 -20.41
CA ILE A 115 -23.99 7.77 -20.47
C ILE A 115 -23.44 9.01 -21.17
N THR A 116 -24.01 9.36 -22.32
CA THR A 116 -23.46 10.39 -23.21
C THR A 116 -24.51 11.26 -23.87
N ASN A 117 -24.05 12.40 -24.40
CA ASN A 117 -24.83 13.37 -25.17
C ASN A 117 -26.05 13.91 -24.39
N GLY A 118 -25.97 13.98 -23.07
CA GLY A 118 -26.92 14.70 -22.25
C GLY A 118 -26.71 16.20 -22.38
N LEU A 119 -27.79 16.97 -22.53
CA LEU A 119 -27.74 18.44 -22.60
C LEU A 119 -28.89 19.05 -21.82
N ILE A 120 -28.54 19.78 -20.75
CA ILE A 120 -29.49 20.49 -19.88
C ILE A 120 -29.09 21.97 -19.77
N ARG A 121 -30.01 22.89 -20.10
CA ARG A 121 -29.82 24.35 -20.06
C ARG A 121 -30.81 25.00 -19.08
N GLU A 122 -30.85 26.34 -19.09
CA GLU A 122 -31.88 27.14 -18.39
C GLU A 122 -32.03 26.90 -16.88
N HIS A 123 -30.92 26.98 -16.13
CA HIS A 123 -30.92 26.88 -14.65
C HIS A 123 -31.18 25.47 -14.08
N LYS A 124 -31.09 24.42 -14.89
CA LYS A 124 -31.20 23.03 -14.46
C LYS A 124 -29.81 22.34 -14.40
N SER A 125 -29.71 21.31 -13.59
CA SER A 125 -28.45 20.60 -13.26
C SER A 125 -28.45 19.17 -13.80
N GLY A 126 -27.26 18.54 -13.88
CA GLY A 126 -27.09 17.13 -14.17
C GLY A 126 -27.32 16.78 -15.64
N GLY A 127 -26.27 16.94 -16.46
CA GLY A 127 -26.33 16.69 -17.90
C GLY A 127 -26.47 15.20 -18.21
N GLY A 128 -25.66 14.36 -17.58
CA GLY A 128 -25.79 12.89 -17.66
C GLY A 128 -26.76 12.33 -16.62
N ILE A 129 -26.55 12.66 -15.35
CA ILE A 129 -27.34 12.17 -14.22
C ILE A 129 -27.69 13.32 -13.28
N LEU A 130 -28.95 13.38 -12.85
CA LEU A 130 -29.39 14.25 -11.76
C LEU A 130 -29.96 13.42 -10.61
N CYS A 131 -29.43 13.63 -9.41
CA CYS A 131 -29.98 13.08 -8.16
C CYS A 131 -30.57 14.22 -7.33
N ASP A 132 -31.90 14.27 -7.25
CA ASP A 132 -32.65 15.28 -6.49
C ASP A 132 -33.42 14.60 -5.37
N ASN A 133 -33.12 14.97 -4.12
CA ASN A 133 -33.71 14.37 -2.92
C ASN A 133 -33.63 12.82 -2.90
N SER A 134 -32.59 12.25 -3.51
CA SER A 134 -32.48 10.83 -3.82
C SER A 134 -31.02 10.39 -3.76
N SER A 135 -30.71 9.29 -3.08
CA SER A 135 -29.35 8.84 -2.76
C SER A 135 -29.00 7.48 -3.37
N PRO A 136 -29.06 7.31 -4.71
CA PRO A 136 -28.72 6.06 -5.39
C PRO A 136 -27.22 5.73 -5.32
N ARG A 137 -26.87 4.54 -5.80
CA ARG A 137 -25.49 4.14 -6.10
C ARG A 137 -25.26 4.14 -7.61
N ILE A 138 -24.18 4.81 -8.03
CA ILE A 138 -23.72 4.88 -9.42
C ILE A 138 -22.37 4.15 -9.44
N ILE A 139 -22.29 3.04 -10.17
CA ILE A 139 -21.15 2.10 -10.07
C ILE A 139 -20.64 1.76 -11.47
N ASP A 140 -19.33 1.72 -11.69
CA ASP A 140 -18.75 1.19 -12.93
C ASP A 140 -19.37 1.80 -14.20
N CYS A 141 -19.54 3.13 -14.20
CA CYS A 141 -20.16 3.86 -15.31
C CYS A 141 -19.14 4.77 -15.99
N ILE A 142 -19.30 4.95 -17.31
CA ILE A 142 -18.58 5.96 -18.08
C ILE A 142 -19.55 7.12 -18.35
N ILE A 143 -19.33 8.27 -17.71
CA ILE A 143 -20.17 9.45 -17.88
C ILE A 143 -19.38 10.45 -18.72
N VAL A 144 -19.77 10.59 -19.99
CA VAL A 144 -18.93 11.24 -20.99
C VAL A 144 -19.68 12.23 -21.87
N GLY A 145 -19.07 13.39 -22.17
CA GLY A 145 -19.59 14.29 -23.20
C GLY A 145 -20.97 14.86 -22.88
N ASN A 146 -21.31 14.99 -21.61
CA ASN A 146 -22.57 15.58 -21.17
C ASN A 146 -22.37 17.05 -20.80
N GLU A 147 -23.41 17.86 -21.00
CA GLU A 147 -23.38 19.28 -20.73
C GLU A 147 -24.57 19.74 -19.90
N ALA A 148 -24.29 20.57 -18.89
CA ALA A 148 -25.30 21.16 -18.02
C ALA A 148 -24.99 22.62 -17.70
N ARG A 149 -25.87 23.29 -16.95
CA ARG A 149 -25.44 24.51 -16.23
C ARG A 149 -24.52 24.14 -15.08
N THR A 150 -24.87 23.15 -14.30
CA THR A 150 -24.08 22.70 -13.16
C THR A 150 -24.08 21.17 -13.10
N GLY A 151 -22.94 20.58 -12.79
CA GLY A 151 -22.76 19.12 -12.82
C GLY A 151 -22.93 18.55 -14.22
N GLY A 152 -21.95 18.77 -15.10
CA GLY A 152 -22.04 18.39 -16.51
C GLY A 152 -22.29 16.89 -16.66
N GLY A 153 -21.52 16.08 -15.94
CA GLY A 153 -21.75 14.63 -15.83
C GLY A 153 -22.83 14.30 -14.82
N ILE A 154 -22.55 14.57 -13.53
CA ILE A 154 -23.45 14.28 -12.41
C ILE A 154 -23.72 15.55 -11.61
N ALA A 155 -24.97 15.79 -11.24
CA ALA A 155 -25.33 16.76 -10.20
C ALA A 155 -26.12 16.09 -9.07
N THR A 156 -25.86 16.52 -7.83
CA THR A 156 -26.65 16.12 -6.65
C THR A 156 -27.29 17.32 -5.99
N ILE A 157 -28.55 17.18 -5.57
CA ILE A 157 -29.31 18.20 -4.85
C ILE A 157 -29.97 17.50 -3.66
N ASN A 158 -29.69 17.98 -2.45
CA ASN A 158 -30.21 17.41 -1.21
C ASN A 158 -30.06 15.87 -1.12
N SER A 159 -28.90 15.33 -1.49
CA SER A 159 -28.69 13.89 -1.75
C SER A 159 -27.34 13.37 -1.24
N SER A 160 -27.29 12.13 -0.73
CA SER A 160 -26.07 11.45 -0.23
C SER A 160 -25.67 10.29 -1.16
N VAL A 161 -25.42 10.61 -2.43
CA VAL A 161 -25.10 9.67 -3.50
C VAL A 161 -23.76 8.97 -3.27
N GLN A 162 -23.63 7.73 -3.72
CA GLN A 162 -22.35 7.02 -3.82
C GLN A 162 -21.96 6.85 -5.29
N ILE A 163 -20.79 7.39 -5.67
CA ILE A 163 -20.22 7.30 -7.00
C ILE A 163 -18.95 6.46 -6.89
N ILE A 164 -18.97 5.26 -7.48
CA ILE A 164 -17.97 4.22 -7.22
C ILE A 164 -17.43 3.69 -8.56
N ASP A 165 -16.11 3.62 -8.69
CA ASP A 165 -15.42 3.00 -9.84
C ASP A 165 -15.89 3.57 -11.20
N CYS A 166 -16.22 4.85 -11.24
CA CYS A 166 -16.73 5.52 -12.44
C CYS A 166 -15.63 6.31 -13.18
N LEU A 167 -15.74 6.34 -14.50
CA LEU A 167 -14.98 7.24 -15.37
C LEU A 167 -15.86 8.44 -15.74
N ILE A 168 -15.59 9.60 -15.16
CA ILE A 168 -16.29 10.86 -15.48
C ILE A 168 -15.37 11.71 -16.35
N LYS A 169 -15.66 11.80 -17.65
CA LYS A 169 -14.76 12.47 -18.60
C LYS A 169 -15.42 13.41 -19.59
N ASN A 170 -14.72 14.46 -19.99
CA ASN A 170 -15.14 15.37 -21.06
C ASN A 170 -16.55 15.95 -20.88
N ASN A 171 -17.00 16.13 -19.64
CA ASN A 171 -18.26 16.79 -19.36
C ASN A 171 -18.04 18.30 -19.18
N VAL A 172 -19.07 19.07 -19.52
CA VAL A 172 -19.01 20.53 -19.55
C VAL A 172 -20.13 21.12 -18.69
N ALA A 173 -19.78 22.06 -17.82
CA ALA A 173 -20.78 22.84 -17.09
C ALA A 173 -20.31 24.28 -16.89
N ALA A 174 -21.17 25.16 -16.39
CA ALA A 174 -20.69 26.42 -15.83
C ALA A 174 -19.91 26.17 -14.53
N ASP A 175 -20.36 25.23 -13.71
CA ASP A 175 -19.78 24.88 -12.41
C ASP A 175 -19.85 23.36 -12.18
N GLY A 176 -18.78 22.76 -11.64
CA GLY A 176 -18.70 21.30 -11.47
C GLY A 176 -18.73 20.60 -12.84
N GLY A 177 -17.68 20.78 -13.65
CA GLY A 177 -17.65 20.28 -15.02
C GLY A 177 -17.97 18.78 -15.11
N GLY A 178 -17.32 17.97 -14.27
CA GLY A 178 -17.64 16.56 -14.12
C GLY A 178 -18.78 16.33 -13.14
N ILE A 179 -18.57 16.74 -11.88
CA ILE A 179 -19.47 16.48 -10.77
C ILE A 179 -19.77 17.79 -10.02
N GLU A 180 -21.05 18.04 -9.74
CA GLU A 180 -21.47 19.02 -8.77
C GLU A 180 -22.17 18.34 -7.59
N ILE A 181 -21.69 18.63 -6.38
CA ILE A 181 -22.36 18.29 -5.13
C ILE A 181 -23.04 19.57 -4.65
N GLY A 182 -24.36 19.63 -4.84
CA GLY A 182 -25.18 20.78 -4.44
C GLY A 182 -25.40 20.85 -2.93
N LEU A 183 -26.14 21.88 -2.50
CA LEU A 183 -26.43 22.11 -1.08
C LEU A 183 -27.30 20.99 -0.48
N HIS A 184 -26.92 20.56 0.71
CA HIS A 184 -27.56 19.53 1.51
C HIS A 184 -27.28 19.76 3.00
N ASP A 185 -28.30 19.60 3.84
CA ASP A 185 -28.25 19.99 5.25
C ASP A 185 -27.54 18.97 6.17
N ASN A 186 -27.53 17.65 5.86
CA ASN A 186 -27.11 16.62 6.84
C ASN A 186 -26.56 15.29 6.25
N GLY A 187 -25.73 15.32 5.22
CA GLY A 187 -25.25 14.07 4.60
C GLY A 187 -24.13 14.28 3.61
N VAL A 188 -23.51 13.17 3.24
CA VAL A 188 -22.18 13.12 2.66
C VAL A 188 -22.24 12.36 1.35
N VAL A 189 -21.76 12.98 0.28
CA VAL A 189 -21.53 12.28 -1.00
C VAL A 189 -20.20 11.54 -0.94
N LEU A 190 -20.20 10.28 -1.35
CA LEU A 190 -19.01 9.43 -1.45
C LEU A 190 -18.59 9.33 -2.92
N ILE A 191 -17.33 9.62 -3.20
CA ILE A 191 -16.68 9.40 -4.50
C ILE A 191 -15.50 8.48 -4.25
N LYS A 192 -15.51 7.28 -4.83
CA LYS A 192 -14.49 6.26 -4.55
C LYS A 192 -14.04 5.56 -5.83
N GLY A 193 -12.74 5.31 -6.00
CA GLY A 193 -12.24 4.52 -7.14
C GLY A 193 -12.43 5.21 -8.49
N CYS A 194 -12.75 6.51 -8.51
CA CYS A 194 -13.18 7.20 -9.72
C CYS A 194 -12.01 7.84 -10.46
N ILE A 195 -12.12 7.88 -11.79
CA ILE A 195 -11.25 8.65 -12.67
C ILE A 195 -12.06 9.85 -13.19
N VAL A 196 -11.67 11.06 -12.80
CA VAL A 196 -12.33 12.32 -13.18
C VAL A 196 -11.39 13.15 -14.03
N VAL A 197 -11.58 13.16 -15.35
CA VAL A 197 -10.57 13.68 -16.29
C VAL A 197 -11.14 14.50 -17.45
N GLY A 198 -10.41 15.53 -17.88
CA GLY A 198 -10.78 16.31 -19.07
C GLY A 198 -12.11 17.08 -18.96
N ASN A 199 -12.68 17.21 -17.76
CA ASN A 199 -13.93 17.94 -17.56
C ASN A 199 -13.68 19.45 -17.49
N HIS A 200 -14.67 20.26 -17.89
CA HIS A 200 -14.52 21.70 -18.04
C HIS A 200 -15.66 22.47 -17.38
N ALA A 201 -15.32 23.32 -16.40
CA ALA A 201 -16.18 24.36 -15.89
C ALA A 201 -15.94 25.67 -16.68
N VAL A 202 -16.89 26.05 -17.53
CA VAL A 202 -16.79 27.19 -18.45
C VAL A 202 -17.17 28.49 -17.76
N TYR A 203 -16.33 29.51 -17.93
CA TYR A 203 -16.56 30.84 -17.38
C TYR A 203 -17.61 31.60 -18.20
N TYR A 204 -18.86 31.67 -17.72
CA TYR A 204 -19.92 32.46 -18.35
C TYR A 204 -20.19 33.83 -17.68
N SER A 205 -19.66 34.10 -16.47
CA SER A 205 -19.79 35.39 -15.77
C SER A 205 -18.93 35.48 -14.48
N ARG A 206 -19.00 36.59 -13.73
CA ARG A 206 -18.29 36.82 -12.44
C ARG A 206 -18.58 35.81 -11.30
N PHE A 207 -19.49 34.86 -11.47
CA PHE A 207 -19.94 33.92 -10.43
C PHE A 207 -20.06 32.47 -10.92
N GLY A 208 -19.17 32.02 -11.80
CA GLY A 208 -19.10 30.61 -12.22
C GLY A 208 -17.73 30.24 -12.77
N GLY A 209 -17.53 28.97 -13.09
CA GLY A 209 -16.26 28.42 -13.56
C GLY A 209 -15.48 27.69 -12.47
N GLU A 210 -16.14 27.23 -11.41
CA GLU A 210 -15.45 26.56 -10.30
C GLU A 210 -15.51 25.04 -10.43
N GLY A 211 -14.45 24.37 -9.97
CA GLY A 211 -14.44 22.91 -9.87
C GLY A 211 -14.48 22.25 -11.25
N GLY A 212 -13.40 22.36 -12.03
CA GLY A 212 -13.35 21.80 -13.38
C GLY A 212 -13.71 20.32 -13.41
N GLY A 213 -13.15 19.54 -12.47
CA GLY A 213 -13.57 18.17 -12.21
C GLY A 213 -14.76 18.10 -11.26
N ILE A 214 -14.59 18.62 -10.05
CA ILE A 214 -15.56 18.50 -8.95
C ILE A 214 -15.79 19.85 -8.27
N LEU A 215 -17.06 20.25 -8.12
CA LEU A 215 -17.46 21.33 -7.22
C LEU A 215 -18.29 20.75 -6.07
N ALA A 216 -17.95 21.10 -4.83
CA ALA A 216 -18.61 20.59 -3.64
C ALA A 216 -19.12 21.70 -2.71
N HIS A 217 -20.43 21.95 -2.75
CA HIS A 217 -21.14 22.87 -1.85
C HIS A 217 -21.46 22.26 -0.48
N SER A 218 -21.48 20.94 -0.38
CA SER A 218 -21.77 20.19 0.85
C SER A 218 -20.68 19.16 1.16
N SER A 219 -20.81 18.51 2.32
CA SER A 219 -19.78 17.59 2.80
C SER A 219 -19.56 16.41 1.85
N SER A 220 -18.30 16.05 1.64
CA SER A 220 -17.91 14.97 0.72
C SER A 220 -16.76 14.13 1.25
N HIS A 221 -16.72 12.87 0.80
CA HIS A 221 -15.61 11.95 1.01
C HIS A 221 -15.13 11.46 -0.36
N ILE A 222 -13.86 11.70 -0.67
CA ILE A 222 -13.24 11.36 -1.95
C ILE A 222 -12.06 10.45 -1.66
N SER A 223 -12.06 9.22 -2.14
CA SER A 223 -10.96 8.30 -1.86
C SER A 223 -10.58 7.39 -3.02
N ASN A 224 -9.30 7.02 -3.10
CA ASN A 224 -8.76 6.18 -4.18
C ASN A 224 -9.18 6.74 -5.56
N CYS A 225 -9.03 8.05 -5.79
CA CYS A 225 -9.47 8.67 -7.04
C CYS A 225 -8.28 9.26 -7.80
N THR A 226 -8.39 9.28 -9.12
CA THR A 226 -7.48 10.03 -10.00
C THR A 226 -8.25 11.20 -10.62
N ILE A 227 -7.89 12.42 -10.26
CA ILE A 227 -8.55 13.66 -10.70
C ILE A 227 -7.53 14.48 -11.47
N ALA A 228 -7.57 14.41 -12.80
CA ALA A 228 -6.46 14.91 -13.61
C ALA A 228 -6.89 15.61 -14.90
N GLY A 229 -6.14 16.63 -15.31
CA GLY A 229 -6.34 17.30 -16.59
C GLY A 229 -7.70 18.02 -16.75
N ASN A 230 -8.41 18.29 -15.66
CA ASN A 230 -9.64 19.07 -15.68
C ASN A 230 -9.35 20.57 -15.77
N ARG A 231 -10.34 21.34 -16.22
CA ARG A 231 -10.22 22.79 -16.44
C ARG A 231 -11.31 23.57 -15.73
N GLY A 232 -10.91 24.48 -14.84
CA GLY A 232 -11.77 25.50 -14.26
C GLY A 232 -11.81 26.78 -15.08
N GLY A 233 -12.87 27.56 -14.95
CA GLY A 233 -12.98 28.91 -15.50
C GLY A 233 -12.41 29.97 -14.55
N TYR A 234 -12.54 29.73 -13.23
CA TYR A 234 -12.19 30.69 -12.18
C TYR A 234 -11.28 30.09 -11.10
N SER A 235 -11.69 29.02 -10.42
CA SER A 235 -10.92 28.40 -9.32
C SER A 235 -11.11 26.89 -9.24
N GLY A 236 -10.15 26.19 -8.61
CA GLY A 236 -10.20 24.75 -8.38
C GLY A 236 -10.25 23.97 -9.69
N GLY A 237 -9.14 23.97 -10.43
CA GLY A 237 -9.08 23.30 -11.74
C GLY A 237 -9.51 21.84 -11.65
N GLY A 238 -9.07 21.14 -10.61
CA GLY A 238 -9.51 19.79 -10.28
C GLY A 238 -10.74 19.81 -9.38
N ILE A 239 -10.59 20.38 -8.18
CA ILE A 239 -11.63 20.37 -7.13
C ILE A 239 -11.84 21.76 -6.53
N CYS A 240 -13.08 22.14 -6.29
CA CYS A 240 -13.42 23.29 -5.45
C CYS A 240 -14.33 22.84 -4.29
N PHE A 241 -13.92 23.11 -3.05
CA PHE A 241 -14.71 22.86 -1.84
C PHE A 241 -15.26 24.17 -1.28
N ARG A 242 -16.55 24.19 -0.97
CA ARG A 242 -17.21 25.28 -0.22
C ARG A 242 -17.71 24.85 1.16
N ASN A 243 -17.46 23.59 1.53
CA ASN A 243 -17.81 23.00 2.82
C ASN A 243 -16.77 21.93 3.22
N GLY A 244 -16.94 21.28 4.38
CA GLY A 244 -15.96 20.30 4.87
C GLY A 244 -15.84 19.07 3.99
N ALA A 245 -14.63 18.54 3.84
CA ALA A 245 -14.39 17.36 3.01
C ALA A 245 -13.29 16.48 3.57
N ARG A 246 -13.27 15.21 3.15
CA ARG A 246 -12.15 14.29 3.35
C ARG A 246 -11.70 13.76 2.00
N VAL A 247 -10.40 13.86 1.72
CA VAL A 247 -9.75 13.34 0.53
C VAL A 247 -8.65 12.40 0.98
N SER A 248 -8.65 11.16 0.51
CA SER A 248 -7.60 10.20 0.88
C SER A 248 -7.16 9.28 -0.24
N ASN A 249 -5.86 8.96 -0.31
CA ASN A 249 -5.30 8.07 -1.32
C ASN A 249 -5.60 8.48 -2.78
N CYS A 250 -5.64 9.78 -3.05
CA CYS A 250 -5.99 10.35 -4.35
C CYS A 250 -4.77 10.90 -5.07
N ILE A 251 -4.81 10.90 -6.41
CA ILE A 251 -3.88 11.65 -7.25
C ILE A 251 -4.65 12.81 -7.89
N ILE A 252 -4.25 14.05 -7.58
CA ILE A 252 -4.82 15.28 -8.12
C ILE A 252 -3.73 16.02 -8.90
N TRP A 253 -3.76 15.91 -10.23
CA TRP A 253 -2.60 16.28 -11.06
C TRP A 253 -2.94 16.90 -12.40
N GLY A 254 -2.26 17.99 -12.74
CA GLY A 254 -2.30 18.60 -14.06
C GLY A 254 -3.63 19.28 -14.37
N ASN A 255 -4.43 19.62 -13.36
CA ASN A 255 -5.64 20.39 -13.57
C ASN A 255 -5.30 21.89 -13.69
N THR A 256 -6.09 22.63 -14.48
CA THR A 256 -5.77 24.00 -14.89
C THR A 256 -6.98 24.93 -14.78
N PHE A 257 -6.80 26.25 -14.99
CA PHE A 257 -7.92 27.15 -15.24
C PHE A 257 -7.64 28.21 -16.31
N GLN A 258 -8.70 28.83 -16.84
CA GLN A 258 -8.65 29.67 -18.04
C GLN A 258 -7.71 30.88 -17.96
N PHE A 259 -7.49 31.46 -16.78
CA PHE A 259 -6.74 32.71 -16.59
C PHE A 259 -5.35 32.56 -15.93
N GLY A 260 -4.78 31.36 -15.81
CA GLY A 260 -3.40 31.18 -15.32
C GLY A 260 -3.05 29.76 -14.88
N PHE A 261 -1.84 29.60 -14.32
CA PHE A 261 -1.49 28.45 -13.48
C PHE A 261 -2.07 28.72 -12.11
N GLY A 262 -3.00 27.91 -11.65
CA GLY A 262 -3.24 27.89 -10.23
C GLY A 262 -3.85 26.59 -9.79
N ASN A 263 -4.32 26.62 -8.56
CA ASN A 263 -4.26 25.46 -7.69
C ASN A 263 -5.16 24.32 -8.18
N GLU A 264 -4.68 23.09 -7.99
CA GLU A 264 -5.41 21.86 -8.27
C GLU A 264 -6.72 21.81 -7.47
N VAL A 265 -6.64 22.29 -6.23
CA VAL A 265 -7.74 22.34 -5.25
C VAL A 265 -7.94 23.77 -4.78
N ALA A 266 -9.19 24.22 -4.72
CA ALA A 266 -9.58 25.48 -4.09
C ALA A 266 -10.53 25.26 -2.91
N ILE A 267 -10.39 26.06 -1.86
CA ILE A 267 -11.26 26.05 -0.69
C ILE A 267 -11.86 27.46 -0.52
N MET A 268 -13.16 27.58 -0.75
CA MET A 268 -13.88 28.85 -0.82
C MET A 268 -15.12 28.84 0.08
N TYR A 269 -14.98 29.26 1.34
CA TYR A 269 -16.13 29.41 2.24
C TYR A 269 -16.91 30.68 1.90
N HIS A 270 -18.23 30.59 1.85
CA HIS A 270 -19.05 31.80 1.93
C HIS A 270 -18.93 32.39 3.33
N ASN A 271 -18.81 33.72 3.41
CA ASN A 271 -18.82 34.52 4.64
C ASN A 271 -20.19 34.43 5.37
N ASP A 272 -20.58 33.25 5.83
CA ASP A 272 -21.67 33.09 6.78
C ASP A 272 -21.09 33.06 8.20
N PRO A 273 -21.24 34.14 9.00
CA PRO A 273 -20.75 34.18 10.38
C PRO A 273 -21.44 33.17 11.31
N TRP A 274 -22.43 32.40 10.84
CA TRP A 274 -23.17 31.41 11.61
C TRP A 274 -22.89 29.95 11.22
N GLN A 275 -22.10 29.67 10.17
CA GLN A 275 -21.66 28.31 9.88
C GLN A 275 -20.46 27.94 10.74
N THR A 276 -20.55 26.83 11.48
CA THR A 276 -19.39 26.17 12.09
C THR A 276 -18.39 25.88 10.99
N VAL A 277 -17.16 26.41 11.10
CA VAL A 277 -16.06 26.16 10.15
C VAL A 277 -15.87 24.65 9.99
N GLN A 278 -16.43 24.06 8.94
CA GLN A 278 -16.12 22.69 8.57
C GLN A 278 -14.73 22.68 7.94
N ARG A 279 -13.94 21.63 8.18
CA ARG A 279 -12.55 21.53 7.70
C ARG A 279 -12.45 20.59 6.51
N VAL A 280 -11.52 20.88 5.62
CA VAL A 280 -11.08 19.97 4.55
C VAL A 280 -9.84 19.23 5.04
N PHE A 281 -9.87 17.90 4.97
CA PHE A 281 -8.75 17.00 5.28
C PHE A 281 -8.30 16.35 3.98
N ILE A 282 -7.01 16.44 3.66
CA ILE A 282 -6.40 15.78 2.50
C ILE A 282 -5.25 14.95 3.05
N GLU A 283 -5.35 13.63 2.98
CA GLU A 283 -4.45 12.67 3.62
C GLU A 283 -3.92 11.69 2.58
N ASN A 284 -2.66 11.26 2.69
CA ASN A 284 -2.07 10.23 1.81
C ASN A 284 -2.36 10.46 0.31
N SER A 285 -2.33 11.70 -0.15
CA SER A 285 -2.75 12.07 -1.51
C SER A 285 -1.72 12.97 -2.17
N LEU A 286 -1.54 12.82 -3.49
CA LEU A 286 -0.66 13.66 -4.29
C LEU A 286 -1.44 14.86 -4.86
N VAL A 287 -0.91 16.06 -4.70
CA VAL A 287 -1.47 17.31 -5.25
C VAL A 287 -0.38 18.10 -5.98
N GLY A 288 -0.44 18.18 -7.31
CA GLY A 288 0.65 18.72 -8.12
C GLY A 288 0.89 20.23 -7.95
N ASN A 289 -0.09 21.06 -8.29
CA ASN A 289 0.02 22.53 -8.27
C ASN A 289 -0.56 23.21 -7.01
N GLY A 290 -0.58 22.50 -5.88
CA GLY A 290 -0.95 23.07 -4.57
C GLY A 290 -2.45 23.30 -4.33
N ILE A 291 -2.76 23.98 -3.22
CA ILE A 291 -4.11 24.23 -2.70
C ILE A 291 -4.31 25.74 -2.47
N GLU A 292 -5.38 26.31 -3.05
CA GLU A 292 -5.82 27.67 -2.78
C GLU A 292 -6.74 27.74 -1.57
N ASN A 293 -6.56 28.75 -0.72
CA ASN A 293 -7.37 28.90 0.46
C ASN A 293 -7.59 30.38 0.81
N ASP A 294 -8.79 30.88 0.53
CA ASP A 294 -9.10 32.29 0.74
C ASP A 294 -9.32 32.62 2.24
N PHE A 295 -9.89 31.72 3.06
CA PHE A 295 -10.23 32.01 4.48
C PHE A 295 -10.38 30.78 5.42
N GLY A 296 -9.98 29.57 5.02
CA GLY A 296 -10.13 28.32 5.78
C GLY A 296 -8.91 27.89 6.59
N PHE A 297 -9.11 26.94 7.51
CA PHE A 297 -8.00 26.14 8.06
C PHE A 297 -7.93 24.83 7.29
N VAL A 298 -6.83 24.58 6.58
CA VAL A 298 -6.47 23.20 6.26
C VAL A 298 -5.67 22.68 7.45
N THR A 299 -6.25 21.75 8.20
CA THR A 299 -5.50 20.98 9.18
C THR A 299 -5.17 19.66 8.53
N GLY A 300 -3.88 19.41 8.26
CA GLY A 300 -3.44 18.30 7.43
C GLY A 300 -3.09 18.67 5.98
N SER A 301 -3.00 19.96 5.60
CA SER A 301 -2.26 20.35 4.37
C SER A 301 -0.74 20.29 4.56
N GLU A 302 -0.28 19.35 5.37
CA GLU A 302 1.12 19.02 5.49
C GLU A 302 1.23 17.66 4.81
N ASN A 303 1.77 17.66 3.59
CA ASN A 303 2.23 16.44 2.94
C ASN A 303 3.19 15.76 3.92
N TYR A 304 2.75 14.73 4.62
CA TYR A 304 3.57 13.99 5.59
C TYR A 304 3.58 12.51 5.22
N ILE A 305 4.16 12.22 4.05
CA ILE A 305 4.66 10.88 3.75
C ILE A 305 6.05 10.82 4.38
N SER A 306 6.17 10.11 5.51
CA SER A 306 7.44 9.57 6.02
C SER A 306 8.72 10.42 5.80
N GLY A 307 8.65 11.72 6.05
CA GLY A 307 9.80 12.62 5.95
C GLY A 307 10.22 13.13 4.56
N GLN A 308 9.52 12.86 3.45
CA GLN A 308 9.79 13.52 2.15
C GLN A 308 8.53 13.84 1.31
N TRP A 309 8.66 14.89 0.50
CA TRP A 309 7.61 15.42 -0.37
C TRP A 309 7.55 14.62 -1.68
N LEU A 310 6.43 13.97 -1.97
CA LEU A 310 6.10 13.63 -3.35
C LEU A 310 5.54 14.88 -4.03
N GLN A 311 6.43 15.72 -4.55
CA GLN A 311 6.12 16.74 -5.57
C GLN A 311 6.53 16.27 -6.96
N GLU A 312 6.82 14.98 -7.08
CA GLU A 312 7.29 14.37 -8.30
C GLU A 312 6.10 13.98 -9.16
N ASP A 313 6.32 14.00 -10.47
CA ASP A 313 5.36 13.54 -11.45
C ASP A 313 4.84 12.14 -11.04
N PRO A 314 3.51 11.90 -11.01
CA PRO A 314 2.98 10.56 -10.74
C PRO A 314 3.43 9.53 -11.76
N LEU A 315 4.01 9.95 -12.89
CA LEU A 315 4.48 9.09 -13.97
C LEU A 315 3.34 8.20 -14.48
N PHE A 316 2.23 8.84 -14.84
CA PHE A 316 1.22 8.19 -15.67
C PHE A 316 1.83 7.75 -17.01
N VAL A 317 1.27 6.71 -17.61
CA VAL A 317 1.67 6.24 -18.95
C VAL A 317 1.59 7.37 -19.96
N ALA A 318 0.41 7.99 -20.00
CA ALA A 318 0.09 9.09 -20.87
C ALA A 318 -1.07 9.88 -20.23
N PRO A 319 -0.82 11.04 -19.59
CA PRO A 319 -1.92 11.89 -19.16
C PRO A 319 -2.71 12.40 -20.37
N GLY A 320 -4.03 12.42 -20.25
CA GLY A 320 -4.90 13.02 -21.26
C GLY A 320 -4.64 14.52 -21.38
N HIS A 321 -4.87 15.07 -22.57
CA HIS A 321 -4.61 16.49 -22.85
C HIS A 321 -5.51 17.04 -23.96
N LEU A 322 -5.64 18.36 -24.00
CA LEU A 322 -6.32 19.06 -25.10
C LEU A 322 -5.38 19.21 -26.31
N ASP A 323 -5.80 18.72 -27.47
CA ASP A 323 -5.12 18.95 -28.74
C ASP A 323 -5.75 20.18 -29.46
N PRO A 324 -4.95 21.21 -29.82
CA PRO A 324 -5.41 22.38 -30.58
C PRO A 324 -5.88 22.08 -32.02
N ASN A 325 -5.76 20.84 -32.49
CA ASN A 325 -6.04 20.42 -33.87
C ASN A 325 -5.33 21.30 -34.92
N GLY A 326 -4.11 21.75 -34.61
CA GLY A 326 -3.33 22.67 -35.45
C GLY A 326 -3.87 24.10 -35.55
N THR A 327 -4.91 24.46 -34.80
CA THR A 327 -5.46 25.83 -34.77
C THR A 327 -5.00 26.56 -33.51
N GLN A 328 -4.05 27.49 -33.68
CA GLN A 328 -3.40 28.19 -32.56
C GLN A 328 -4.29 29.25 -31.89
N ASP A 329 -5.39 29.67 -32.54
CA ASP A 329 -6.12 30.90 -32.20
C ASP A 329 -7.64 30.75 -31.96
N TYR A 330 -8.19 29.53 -31.84
CA TYR A 330 -9.62 29.35 -31.55
C TYR A 330 -9.88 28.65 -30.20
N PRO A 331 -10.36 29.36 -29.16
CA PRO A 331 -10.58 28.81 -27.80
C PRO A 331 -11.57 27.63 -27.73
N ASN A 332 -12.33 27.38 -28.79
CA ASN A 332 -13.48 26.46 -28.79
C ASN A 332 -13.32 25.25 -29.74
N ASN A 333 -12.14 25.02 -30.33
CA ASN A 333 -11.92 23.93 -31.28
C ASN A 333 -10.88 22.89 -30.81
N TYR A 334 -10.56 22.91 -29.52
CA TYR A 334 -9.72 21.88 -28.89
C TYR A 334 -10.53 20.61 -28.74
N PHE A 335 -9.92 19.46 -29.03
CA PHE A 335 -10.51 18.16 -28.70
C PHE A 335 -9.65 17.46 -27.66
N TRP A 336 -10.29 16.75 -26.74
CA TRP A 336 -9.58 16.00 -25.71
C TRP A 336 -9.05 14.69 -26.27
N ILE A 337 -7.76 14.43 -26.04
CA ILE A 337 -7.12 13.14 -26.24
C ILE A 337 -7.16 12.40 -24.91
N ASP A 338 -7.81 11.23 -24.91
CA ASP A 338 -7.85 10.36 -23.74
C ASP A 338 -6.44 9.90 -23.33
N GLY A 339 -6.24 9.75 -22.02
CA GLY A 339 -5.00 9.27 -21.43
C GLY A 339 -5.11 7.86 -20.88
N ASP A 340 -3.95 7.27 -20.58
CA ASP A 340 -3.79 6.08 -19.76
C ASP A 340 -3.15 6.50 -18.42
N TYR A 341 -3.96 6.41 -17.36
CA TYR A 341 -3.65 6.87 -16.02
C TYR A 341 -3.14 5.76 -15.10
N HIS A 342 -2.80 4.58 -15.64
CA HIS A 342 -2.01 3.61 -14.90
C HIS A 342 -0.64 4.22 -14.57
N LEU A 343 -0.04 3.76 -13.48
CA LEU A 343 1.27 4.20 -13.02
C LEU A 343 2.35 3.43 -13.79
N LYS A 344 3.39 4.11 -14.28
CA LYS A 344 4.50 3.41 -14.92
C LYS A 344 5.20 2.46 -13.95
N SER A 345 5.59 1.28 -14.41
CA SER A 345 6.32 0.30 -13.61
C SER A 345 7.36 -0.43 -14.44
N LYS A 346 8.61 -0.46 -13.96
CA LYS A 346 9.68 -1.29 -14.55
C LYS A 346 9.39 -2.79 -14.47
N VAL A 347 8.53 -3.21 -13.54
CA VAL A 347 8.26 -4.64 -13.27
C VAL A 347 6.95 -5.10 -13.90
N GLY A 348 6.03 -4.17 -14.15
CA GLY A 348 4.86 -4.44 -14.97
C GLY A 348 3.71 -3.51 -14.62
N ARG A 349 3.19 -2.87 -15.65
CA ARG A 349 1.97 -2.08 -15.63
C ARG A 349 0.91 -2.73 -16.53
N TRP A 350 -0.36 -2.64 -16.14
CA TRP A 350 -1.47 -3.11 -16.96
C TRP A 350 -1.66 -2.22 -18.20
N ASP A 351 -1.76 -2.83 -19.38
CA ASP A 351 -2.20 -2.17 -20.61
C ASP A 351 -3.61 -2.64 -20.98
N PRO A 352 -4.64 -1.78 -20.85
CA PRO A 352 -6.02 -2.16 -21.09
C PRO A 352 -6.32 -2.47 -22.56
N ASN A 353 -5.47 -2.03 -23.52
CA ASN A 353 -5.71 -2.31 -24.94
C ASN A 353 -5.30 -3.73 -25.33
N SER A 354 -4.22 -4.23 -24.74
CA SER A 354 -3.70 -5.57 -24.98
C SER A 354 -4.10 -6.59 -23.92
N GLU A 355 -4.73 -6.13 -22.83
CA GLU A 355 -5.05 -6.94 -21.63
C GLU A 355 -3.82 -7.69 -21.12
N SER A 356 -2.67 -7.00 -21.05
CA SER A 356 -1.38 -7.61 -20.71
C SER A 356 -0.48 -6.71 -19.87
N TRP A 357 0.57 -7.30 -19.27
CA TRP A 357 1.56 -6.57 -18.48
C TRP A 357 2.71 -6.06 -19.35
N VAL A 358 2.92 -4.74 -19.31
CA VAL A 358 3.98 -4.04 -20.05
C VAL A 358 5.00 -3.48 -19.06
N MET A 359 6.29 -3.62 -19.36
CA MET A 359 7.36 -3.02 -18.55
C MET A 359 7.70 -1.63 -19.08
N ASP A 360 7.77 -0.65 -18.18
CA ASP A 360 8.19 0.71 -18.47
C ASP A 360 9.70 0.91 -18.15
N ASP A 361 10.25 2.06 -18.54
CA ASP A 361 11.65 2.43 -18.26
C ASP A 361 11.85 3.06 -16.87
N VAL A 362 10.75 3.38 -16.19
CA VAL A 362 10.71 4.05 -14.89
C VAL A 362 9.58 3.48 -14.03
N THR A 363 9.78 3.50 -12.71
CA THR A 363 8.75 3.13 -11.73
C THR A 363 8.17 4.42 -11.15
N SER A 364 6.85 4.51 -11.15
CA SER A 364 6.12 5.61 -10.55
C SER A 364 6.40 5.68 -9.06
N PRO A 365 6.62 6.88 -8.51
CA PRO A 365 6.78 7.05 -7.08
C PRO A 365 5.42 6.99 -6.34
N CYS A 366 4.31 6.78 -7.06
CA CYS A 366 2.96 6.55 -6.53
C CYS A 366 2.64 5.06 -6.30
N ILE A 367 3.58 4.16 -6.60
CA ILE A 367 3.47 2.72 -6.32
C ILE A 367 3.87 2.45 -4.85
N ASP A 368 3.09 1.62 -4.14
CA ASP A 368 3.27 1.25 -2.72
C ASP A 368 3.31 2.41 -1.71
N VAL A 369 2.73 3.57 -2.06
CA VAL A 369 2.74 4.79 -1.22
C VAL A 369 1.35 5.32 -0.89
N GLY A 370 0.31 4.52 -1.11
CA GLY A 370 -1.03 4.87 -0.65
C GLY A 370 -1.17 4.91 0.87
N ASP A 371 -2.41 4.96 1.37
CA ASP A 371 -2.65 5.02 2.82
C ASP A 371 -1.90 3.89 3.57
N PRO A 372 -1.01 4.21 4.54
CA PRO A 372 -0.18 3.22 5.22
C PRO A 372 -0.98 2.16 6.00
N ASN A 373 -2.26 2.43 6.30
CA ASN A 373 -3.17 1.49 6.94
C ASN A 373 -3.96 0.64 5.95
N SER A 374 -3.86 0.91 4.65
CA SER A 374 -4.55 0.17 3.60
C SER A 374 -3.63 -0.90 3.00
N LEU A 375 -4.08 -2.15 3.08
CA LEU A 375 -3.41 -3.28 2.43
C LEU A 375 -3.54 -3.18 0.91
N ALA A 376 -2.65 -3.87 0.19
CA ALA A 376 -2.61 -3.90 -1.27
C ALA A 376 -3.90 -4.44 -1.94
N GLY A 377 -4.82 -5.10 -1.23
CA GLY A 377 -6.10 -5.52 -1.82
C GLY A 377 -5.92 -6.55 -2.94
N ASP A 378 -6.52 -6.29 -4.10
CA ASP A 378 -6.42 -7.16 -5.28
C ASP A 378 -5.20 -6.86 -6.18
N GLU A 379 -4.26 -6.04 -5.71
CA GLU A 379 -3.06 -5.69 -6.47
C GLU A 379 -2.19 -6.92 -6.78
N PRO A 380 -1.73 -7.05 -8.05
CA PRO A 380 -1.00 -8.23 -8.47
C PRO A 380 0.43 -8.21 -7.94
N GLU A 381 0.91 -9.38 -7.51
CA GLU A 381 2.30 -9.52 -7.05
C GLU A 381 3.31 -9.24 -8.20
N PRO A 382 4.45 -8.58 -7.88
CA PRO A 382 4.76 -7.96 -6.59
C PRO A 382 3.97 -6.67 -6.34
N ASN A 383 3.46 -6.48 -5.11
CA ASN A 383 2.62 -5.33 -4.71
C ASN A 383 3.09 -4.61 -3.42
N GLY A 384 4.29 -4.93 -2.92
CA GLY A 384 4.92 -4.24 -1.80
C GLY A 384 4.16 -4.32 -0.45
N GLY A 385 3.04 -5.05 -0.39
CA GLY A 385 2.15 -5.13 0.77
C GLY A 385 1.40 -3.85 1.12
N ARG A 386 1.49 -2.78 0.31
CA ARG A 386 0.77 -1.52 0.51
C ARG A 386 0.12 -1.08 -0.80
N ILE A 387 -1.11 -0.59 -0.69
CA ILE A 387 -1.87 -0.10 -1.85
C ILE A 387 -1.12 1.00 -2.62
N ASN A 388 -1.20 0.95 -3.94
CA ASN A 388 -0.83 2.06 -4.81
C ASN A 388 -1.77 3.26 -4.61
N MET A 389 -1.28 4.46 -4.93
CA MET A 389 -2.10 5.68 -4.87
C MET A 389 -2.97 5.84 -6.13
N GLY A 390 -4.16 6.42 -5.99
CA GLY A 390 -5.05 6.74 -7.11
C GLY A 390 -6.08 5.65 -7.43
N ALA A 391 -6.76 5.80 -8.58
CA ALA A 391 -7.94 5.01 -8.93
C ALA A 391 -7.68 3.51 -9.12
N TYR A 392 -6.50 3.14 -9.61
CA TYR A 392 -6.15 1.74 -9.80
C TYR A 392 -5.62 1.08 -8.54
N GLY A 393 -5.30 1.84 -7.49
CA GLY A 393 -4.83 1.30 -6.22
C GLY A 393 -5.84 0.35 -5.61
N GLY A 394 -5.37 -0.83 -5.21
CA GLY A 394 -6.18 -1.88 -4.60
C GLY A 394 -6.88 -2.79 -5.59
N THR A 395 -6.63 -2.63 -6.89
CA THR A 395 -7.33 -3.35 -7.96
C THR A 395 -6.40 -4.33 -8.68
N ALA A 396 -7.00 -5.28 -9.41
CA ALA A 396 -6.26 -6.24 -10.24
C ALA A 396 -5.48 -5.60 -11.40
N GLU A 397 -5.77 -4.34 -11.73
CA GLU A 397 -5.11 -3.58 -12.79
C GLU A 397 -4.00 -2.66 -12.26
N ALA A 398 -3.77 -2.63 -10.94
CA ALA A 398 -2.72 -1.80 -10.38
C ALA A 398 -1.33 -2.21 -10.85
N SER A 399 -0.44 -1.22 -10.92
CA SER A 399 0.92 -1.43 -11.41
C SER A 399 1.78 -2.12 -10.34
N LYS A 400 2.67 -3.00 -10.77
CA LYS A 400 3.48 -3.84 -9.87
C LYS A 400 4.64 -3.07 -9.25
N SER A 401 5.03 -3.45 -8.06
CA SER A 401 6.13 -2.88 -7.30
C SER A 401 7.48 -3.05 -7.99
N GLY A 402 8.27 -1.96 -8.01
CA GLY A 402 9.55 -1.88 -8.70
C GLY A 402 10.76 -2.35 -7.90
N ASP A 403 10.68 -2.30 -6.56
CA ASP A 403 11.82 -2.51 -5.67
C ASP A 403 11.56 -3.72 -4.78
N LEU A 404 11.56 -4.92 -5.38
CA LEU A 404 11.54 -6.15 -4.60
C LEU A 404 12.85 -6.27 -3.84
N TRP A 405 12.81 -6.10 -2.52
CA TRP A 405 13.84 -6.63 -1.67
C TRP A 405 13.60 -8.12 -1.51
N TRP A 406 14.65 -8.93 -1.54
CA TRP A 406 14.52 -10.37 -1.30
C TRP A 406 15.57 -10.87 -0.31
N PHE A 407 15.21 -11.96 0.37
CA PHE A 407 16.15 -12.73 1.17
C PHE A 407 16.45 -14.05 0.49
N GLU A 408 17.72 -14.43 0.46
CA GLU A 408 18.14 -15.76 0.07
C GLU A 408 18.06 -16.68 1.30
N THR A 409 17.21 -17.72 1.23
CA THR A 409 16.93 -18.61 2.37
C THR A 409 17.37 -20.04 2.07
N THR A 410 17.38 -20.90 3.09
CA THR A 410 17.66 -22.34 2.92
C THR A 410 16.68 -23.05 1.96
N GLN A 411 15.50 -22.46 1.72
CA GLN A 411 14.49 -23.00 0.80
C GLN A 411 14.43 -22.23 -0.54
N GLY A 412 15.40 -21.33 -0.79
CA GLY A 412 15.45 -20.45 -1.95
C GLY A 412 15.05 -18.99 -1.63
N PRO A 413 15.05 -18.10 -2.65
CA PRO A 413 14.75 -16.70 -2.45
C PRO A 413 13.27 -16.45 -2.12
N ILE A 414 13.01 -15.50 -1.23
CA ILE A 414 11.67 -15.00 -0.88
C ILE A 414 11.62 -13.48 -0.96
N ALA A 415 10.47 -12.91 -1.34
CA ALA A 415 10.23 -11.47 -1.21
C ALA A 415 10.31 -11.06 0.28
N ALA A 416 10.90 -9.91 0.54
CA ALA A 416 11.17 -9.44 1.90
C ALA A 416 9.97 -8.68 2.49
N GLU A 417 9.11 -8.13 1.64
CA GLU A 417 7.94 -7.36 2.00
C GLU A 417 6.84 -8.24 2.62
N GLY A 418 6.12 -7.71 3.60
CA GLY A 418 4.96 -8.39 4.21
C GLY A 418 5.27 -9.61 5.07
N LEU A 419 6.55 -9.90 5.37
CA LEU A 419 6.95 -11.05 6.19
C LEU A 419 6.55 -10.93 7.68
N GLY A 420 6.26 -9.72 8.17
CA GLY A 420 6.05 -9.47 9.60
C GLY A 420 7.39 -9.31 10.33
N VAL A 421 7.47 -9.79 11.58
CA VAL A 421 8.66 -9.62 12.42
C VAL A 421 9.83 -10.44 11.87
N ILE A 422 11.00 -9.80 11.78
CA ILE A 422 12.25 -10.43 11.33
C ILE A 422 13.20 -10.56 12.51
N LEU A 423 13.62 -11.79 12.81
CA LEU A 423 14.64 -12.04 13.84
C LEU A 423 16.02 -11.96 13.18
N SER A 424 16.68 -10.82 13.38
CA SER A 424 17.92 -10.44 12.68
C SER A 424 19.19 -11.15 13.17
N HIS A 425 19.15 -11.76 14.35
CA HIS A 425 20.28 -12.51 14.90
C HIS A 425 19.84 -13.60 15.88
N GLU A 426 19.81 -14.83 15.39
CA GLU A 426 19.49 -16.01 16.18
C GLU A 426 20.47 -17.16 15.91
N HIS A 427 20.31 -18.22 16.69
CA HIS A 427 21.07 -19.45 16.55
C HIS A 427 20.17 -20.70 16.68
N ILE A 428 20.22 -21.60 15.71
CA ILE A 428 19.48 -22.87 15.64
C ILE A 428 20.44 -24.02 15.96
N PHE A 429 21.63 -24.01 15.37
CA PHE A 429 22.63 -25.06 15.53
C PHE A 429 24.02 -24.44 15.65
N THR A 430 24.61 -24.53 16.84
CA THR A 430 25.87 -23.84 17.15
C THR A 430 26.77 -24.71 18.00
N ASP A 431 28.05 -24.75 17.63
CA ASP A 431 29.07 -25.50 18.35
C ASP A 431 30.22 -24.60 18.82
N LEU A 432 30.09 -24.11 20.05
CA LEU A 432 31.11 -23.25 20.68
C LEU A 432 32.29 -24.04 21.28
N ARG A 433 32.34 -25.37 21.13
CA ARG A 433 33.50 -26.19 21.55
C ARG A 433 34.69 -26.01 20.60
N GLY A 434 34.44 -25.50 19.40
CA GLY A 434 35.45 -25.18 18.39
C GLY A 434 35.97 -26.38 17.58
N PRO A 435 36.55 -26.12 16.39
CA PRO A 435 36.87 -27.14 15.39
C PRO A 435 37.94 -28.17 15.81
N GLY A 436 38.66 -27.91 16.89
CA GLY A 436 39.61 -28.88 17.46
C GLY A 436 38.95 -30.01 18.27
N THR A 437 37.65 -29.93 18.54
CA THR A 437 36.92 -30.89 19.37
C THR A 437 36.40 -32.07 18.54
N ARG A 438 36.53 -33.30 19.05
CA ARG A 438 35.99 -34.50 18.38
C ARG A 438 34.46 -34.40 18.26
N GLY A 439 33.94 -34.63 17.06
CA GLY A 439 32.50 -34.52 16.80
C GLY A 439 32.00 -33.07 16.75
N TYR A 440 32.91 -32.12 16.50
CA TYR A 440 32.55 -30.73 16.26
C TYR A 440 31.62 -30.58 15.05
N GLY A 441 30.58 -29.76 15.19
CA GLY A 441 29.59 -29.49 14.14
C GLY A 441 28.75 -30.70 13.73
N GLN A 442 28.80 -31.81 14.49
CA GLN A 442 28.12 -33.06 14.16
C GLN A 442 27.01 -33.34 15.18
N ALA A 443 25.81 -33.61 14.66
CA ALA A 443 24.67 -34.13 15.42
C ALA A 443 23.80 -35.01 14.50
N ASP A 444 22.89 -35.77 15.11
CA ASP A 444 21.83 -36.44 14.36
C ASP A 444 20.80 -35.39 13.92
N ALA A 445 20.68 -35.17 12.60
CA ALA A 445 19.76 -34.18 12.04
C ALA A 445 18.31 -34.40 12.48
N ALA A 446 17.86 -35.65 12.60
CA ALA A 446 16.51 -35.96 13.05
C ALA A 446 16.28 -35.54 14.51
N ASP A 447 17.32 -35.63 15.35
CA ASP A 447 17.26 -35.14 16.73
C ASP A 447 17.20 -33.62 16.79
N VAL A 448 18.00 -32.93 15.97
CA VAL A 448 17.99 -31.46 15.89
C VAL A 448 16.63 -30.98 15.41
N VAL A 449 16.07 -31.55 14.34
CA VAL A 449 14.73 -31.22 13.84
C VAL A 449 13.66 -31.41 14.92
N ARG A 450 13.69 -32.56 15.61
CA ARG A 450 12.74 -32.87 16.69
C ARG A 450 12.77 -31.86 17.83
N VAL A 451 13.94 -31.29 18.15
CA VAL A 451 14.11 -30.31 19.24
C VAL A 451 13.80 -28.89 18.76
N MET A 452 14.30 -28.51 17.58
CA MET A 452 14.33 -27.12 17.11
C MET A 452 13.09 -26.71 16.32
N ALA A 453 12.52 -27.59 15.50
CA ALA A 453 11.39 -27.22 14.65
C ALA A 453 10.18 -26.67 15.44
N PRO A 454 9.78 -27.25 16.59
CA PRO A 454 8.67 -26.71 17.39
C PRO A 454 8.88 -25.28 17.89
N LEU A 455 10.13 -24.88 18.17
CA LEU A 455 10.45 -23.51 18.61
C LEU A 455 10.31 -22.49 17.47
N LEU A 456 10.67 -22.89 16.24
CA LEU A 456 10.49 -22.06 15.05
C LEU A 456 9.02 -22.00 14.62
N GLU A 457 8.28 -23.10 14.75
CA GLU A 457 6.82 -23.12 14.54
C GLU A 457 6.12 -22.15 15.50
N GLU A 458 6.52 -22.14 16.77
CA GLU A 458 5.99 -21.19 17.76
C GLU A 458 6.32 -19.74 17.36
N ALA A 459 7.56 -19.45 16.97
CA ALA A 459 7.95 -18.12 16.49
C ALA A 459 7.10 -17.67 15.29
N LYS A 460 6.91 -18.56 14.31
CA LYS A 460 6.06 -18.32 13.14
C LYS A 460 4.61 -18.03 13.52
N GLN A 461 4.05 -18.80 14.45
CA GLN A 461 2.69 -18.58 14.97
C GLN A 461 2.54 -17.23 15.68
N LYS A 462 3.64 -16.65 16.17
CA LYS A 462 3.68 -15.33 16.81
C LYS A 462 3.93 -14.19 15.82
N GLY A 463 4.01 -14.47 14.52
CA GLY A 463 4.16 -13.46 13.47
C GLY A 463 5.61 -13.24 13.02
N VAL A 464 6.53 -14.16 13.32
CA VAL A 464 7.88 -14.13 12.72
C VAL A 464 7.82 -14.68 11.30
N GLY A 465 8.29 -13.90 10.33
CA GLY A 465 8.32 -14.28 8.92
C GLY A 465 9.60 -14.93 8.44
N VAL A 466 10.74 -14.54 9.04
CA VAL A 466 12.07 -15.07 8.68
C VAL A 466 13.02 -14.95 9.87
N LEU A 467 13.96 -15.89 9.96
CA LEU A 467 14.98 -15.96 11.00
C LEU A 467 16.38 -15.98 10.39
N PHE A 468 17.27 -15.11 10.88
CA PHE A 468 18.67 -15.03 10.48
C PHE A 468 19.54 -15.89 11.40
N GLU A 469 20.01 -17.01 10.88
CA GLU A 469 20.95 -17.89 11.56
C GLU A 469 22.35 -17.33 11.50
N CYS A 470 23.00 -17.13 12.64
CA CYS A 470 24.29 -16.44 12.71
C CYS A 470 25.50 -17.34 12.98
N SER A 471 25.33 -18.67 12.95
CA SER A 471 26.45 -19.60 13.10
C SER A 471 27.27 -19.67 11.81
N SER A 472 28.47 -19.09 11.81
CA SER A 472 29.39 -19.06 10.66
C SER A 472 30.51 -20.11 10.74
N ILE A 473 31.43 -20.09 9.77
CA ILE A 473 32.58 -21.00 9.74
C ILE A 473 33.41 -20.81 11.02
N GLY A 474 33.61 -21.89 11.78
CA GLY A 474 34.32 -21.87 13.06
C GLY A 474 33.43 -21.94 14.30
N VAL A 475 32.10 -21.81 14.15
CA VAL A 475 31.12 -22.00 15.25
C VAL A 475 30.02 -23.02 14.94
N GLY A 476 30.32 -24.00 14.06
CA GLY A 476 29.50 -25.19 13.88
C GLY A 476 28.42 -25.11 12.81
N ARG A 477 28.52 -24.15 11.88
CA ARG A 477 27.59 -24.02 10.73
C ARG A 477 27.33 -25.37 10.06
N SER A 478 26.06 -25.71 9.88
CA SER A 478 25.62 -26.91 9.16
C SER A 478 24.37 -26.61 8.34
N VAL A 479 24.55 -26.16 7.09
CA VAL A 479 23.44 -25.67 6.26
C VAL A 479 22.41 -26.73 5.91
N SER A 480 22.80 -28.01 5.87
CA SER A 480 21.89 -29.14 5.66
C SER A 480 20.93 -29.31 6.85
N ILE A 481 21.45 -29.33 8.08
CA ILE A 481 20.63 -29.41 9.30
C ILE A 481 19.70 -28.19 9.39
N LEU A 482 20.20 -26.99 9.07
CA LEU A 482 19.41 -25.77 9.09
C LEU A 482 18.26 -25.80 8.07
N SER A 483 18.51 -26.33 6.87
CA SER A 483 17.48 -26.56 5.85
C SER A 483 16.43 -27.55 6.33
N ASP A 484 16.82 -28.66 6.95
CA ASP A 484 15.87 -29.65 7.47
C ASP A 484 14.97 -29.07 8.56
N VAL A 485 15.52 -28.23 9.46
CA VAL A 485 14.75 -27.54 10.52
C VAL A 485 13.81 -26.49 9.91
N SER A 486 14.28 -25.71 8.92
CA SER A 486 13.48 -24.71 8.22
C SER A 486 12.30 -25.36 7.49
N ALA A 487 12.56 -26.45 6.74
CA ALA A 487 11.54 -27.20 6.04
C ALA A 487 10.50 -27.82 6.99
N ALA A 488 10.94 -28.38 8.13
CA ALA A 488 10.04 -28.99 9.10
C ALA A 488 9.14 -27.97 9.82
N SER A 489 9.69 -26.81 10.18
CA SER A 489 8.94 -25.75 10.89
C SER A 489 8.12 -24.85 9.96
N GLY A 490 8.48 -24.83 8.67
CA GLY A 490 7.94 -23.91 7.67
C GLY A 490 8.32 -22.44 7.91
N LEU A 491 9.28 -22.15 8.80
CA LEU A 491 9.83 -20.81 8.97
C LEU A 491 11.08 -20.66 8.07
N PRO A 492 11.10 -19.71 7.13
CA PRO A 492 12.27 -19.42 6.31
C PRO A 492 13.49 -19.03 7.17
N VAL A 493 14.65 -19.59 6.83
CA VAL A 493 15.92 -19.34 7.52
C VAL A 493 16.95 -18.81 6.53
N VAL A 494 17.57 -17.68 6.87
CA VAL A 494 18.71 -17.09 6.14
C VAL A 494 20.00 -17.52 6.83
N VAL A 495 21.00 -17.98 6.06
CA VAL A 495 22.27 -18.51 6.60
C VAL A 495 23.48 -17.67 6.17
N PRO A 496 24.59 -17.68 6.94
CA PRO A 496 25.72 -16.82 6.66
C PRO A 496 26.85 -17.56 5.94
N THR A 497 27.62 -16.82 5.15
CA THR A 497 29.05 -17.11 4.92
C THR A 497 29.90 -16.44 6.02
N GLY A 498 31.21 -16.38 5.84
CA GLY A 498 32.12 -15.70 6.75
C GLY A 498 32.76 -16.63 7.78
N VAL A 499 33.86 -16.15 8.36
CA VAL A 499 34.67 -16.89 9.35
C VAL A 499 34.61 -16.18 10.70
N TYR A 500 34.32 -16.94 11.75
CA TYR A 500 34.39 -16.48 13.13
C TYR A 500 35.86 -16.31 13.54
N GLY A 501 36.43 -15.14 13.21
CA GLY A 501 37.87 -14.85 13.16
C GLY A 501 38.66 -14.92 14.47
N ARG A 502 38.00 -15.25 15.58
CA ARG A 502 38.66 -15.46 16.88
C ARG A 502 39.57 -16.68 16.82
N ALA A 503 40.78 -16.54 17.38
CA ALA A 503 41.87 -17.51 17.20
C ALA A 503 41.53 -18.96 17.61
N ASN A 504 40.63 -19.18 18.56
CA ASN A 504 40.22 -20.53 18.99
C ASN A 504 39.13 -21.16 18.11
N PHE A 505 38.48 -20.38 17.26
CA PHE A 505 37.32 -20.79 16.48
C PHE A 505 37.60 -20.87 14.98
N ALA A 506 38.40 -19.95 14.44
CA ALA A 506 38.76 -20.00 13.02
C ALA A 506 39.52 -21.31 12.70
N PRO A 507 39.01 -22.16 11.77
CA PRO A 507 39.67 -23.41 11.42
C PRO A 507 41.06 -23.16 10.79
N PRO A 508 42.04 -24.08 10.94
CA PRO A 508 43.40 -23.90 10.41
C PRO A 508 43.46 -23.60 8.91
N GLU A 509 42.60 -24.24 8.11
CA GLU A 509 42.53 -24.02 6.66
C GLU A 509 42.16 -22.56 6.32
N HIS A 510 41.13 -22.02 6.97
CA HIS A 510 40.66 -20.64 6.78
C HIS A 510 41.62 -19.60 7.36
N LYS A 511 42.35 -19.94 8.43
CA LYS A 511 43.43 -19.09 8.95
C LYS A 511 44.54 -18.88 7.94
N ASN A 512 44.86 -19.94 7.19
CA ASN A 512 45.99 -19.96 6.25
C ASN A 512 45.63 -19.39 4.87
N MET A 513 44.35 -19.30 4.51
CA MET A 513 43.90 -18.61 3.30
C MET A 513 44.36 -17.15 3.29
N SER A 514 44.77 -16.66 2.12
CA SER A 514 44.98 -15.26 1.82
C SER A 514 43.68 -14.45 1.89
N GLU A 515 43.79 -13.12 1.89
CA GLU A 515 42.62 -12.24 1.83
C GLU A 515 41.79 -12.48 0.56
N ASP A 516 42.45 -12.66 -0.59
CA ASP A 516 41.76 -12.90 -1.87
C ASP A 516 41.07 -14.28 -1.92
N GLU A 517 41.67 -15.31 -1.32
CA GLU A 517 41.04 -16.64 -1.19
C GLU A 517 39.81 -16.60 -0.28
N LEU A 518 39.86 -15.85 0.83
CA LEU A 518 38.69 -15.65 1.69
C LEU A 518 37.59 -14.85 0.98
N THR A 519 37.96 -13.80 0.24
CA THR A 519 36.99 -13.03 -0.56
C THR A 519 36.32 -13.92 -1.61
N ALA A 520 37.10 -14.72 -2.35
CA ALA A 520 36.57 -15.64 -3.35
C ALA A 520 35.62 -16.68 -2.74
N LEU A 521 35.96 -17.22 -1.56
CA LEU A 521 35.08 -18.13 -0.82
C LEU A 521 33.74 -17.47 -0.49
N PHE A 522 33.76 -16.27 0.11
CA PHE A 522 32.53 -15.59 0.52
C PHE A 522 31.64 -15.24 -0.68
N ILE A 523 32.23 -14.75 -1.78
CA ILE A 523 31.48 -14.46 -3.02
C ILE A 523 30.85 -15.74 -3.58
N SER A 524 31.60 -16.85 -3.64
CA SER A 524 31.07 -18.11 -4.17
C SER A 524 29.93 -18.67 -3.32
N GLU A 525 30.02 -18.58 -2.00
CA GLU A 525 28.93 -19.02 -1.12
C GLU A 525 27.67 -18.16 -1.25
N ILE A 526 27.80 -16.87 -1.59
CA ILE A 526 26.68 -15.96 -1.83
C ILE A 526 26.07 -16.17 -3.22
N ARG A 527 26.89 -16.27 -4.27
CA ARG A 527 26.40 -16.34 -5.67
C ARG A 527 26.02 -17.75 -6.10
N ASP A 528 26.74 -18.77 -5.61
CA ASP A 528 26.64 -20.14 -6.11
C ASP A 528 25.99 -21.09 -5.08
N ARG A 529 26.76 -21.52 -4.07
CA ARG A 529 26.34 -22.50 -3.07
C ARG A 529 27.35 -22.68 -1.94
N ILE A 530 26.85 -23.06 -0.77
CA ILE A 530 27.63 -23.46 0.41
C ILE A 530 27.88 -24.97 0.39
N GLU A 531 29.14 -25.37 0.60
CA GLU A 531 29.55 -26.76 0.93
C GLU A 531 29.02 -27.84 -0.05
N GLY A 532 28.82 -27.49 -1.33
CA GLY A 532 28.32 -28.41 -2.36
C GLY A 532 26.82 -28.72 -2.29
N THR A 533 26.06 -27.97 -1.48
CA THR A 533 24.59 -28.00 -1.43
C THR A 533 23.98 -27.11 -2.52
N ASP A 534 22.65 -26.95 -2.56
CA ASP A 534 21.98 -25.94 -3.40
C ASP A 534 21.67 -24.63 -2.62
N ILE A 535 22.15 -24.51 -1.39
CA ILE A 535 21.87 -23.40 -0.47
C ILE A 535 22.91 -22.31 -0.64
N LYS A 536 22.48 -21.06 -0.74
CA LYS A 536 23.32 -19.87 -0.81
C LYS A 536 23.34 -19.12 0.52
N ALA A 537 24.41 -18.36 0.75
CA ALA A 537 24.49 -17.44 1.88
C ALA A 537 23.70 -16.15 1.60
N GLY A 538 22.90 -15.70 2.57
CA GLY A 538 22.20 -14.41 2.47
C GLY A 538 22.99 -13.22 3.02
N PHE A 539 24.05 -13.46 3.79
CA PHE A 539 24.87 -12.40 4.40
C PHE A 539 26.24 -12.95 4.85
N ILE A 540 27.12 -12.07 5.31
CA ILE A 540 28.46 -12.40 5.80
C ILE A 540 28.50 -12.20 7.32
N LYS A 541 28.80 -13.26 8.10
CA LYS A 541 28.98 -13.16 9.55
C LYS A 541 30.44 -13.34 9.95
N ILE A 542 30.97 -12.38 10.70
CA ILE A 542 32.35 -12.38 11.21
C ILE A 542 32.38 -12.05 12.71
N ALA A 543 33.58 -12.06 13.30
CA ALA A 543 33.75 -11.74 14.71
C ALA A 543 35.11 -11.14 15.04
N THR A 544 35.10 -10.25 16.03
CA THR A 544 36.31 -9.75 16.71
C THR A 544 36.34 -10.18 18.17
N GLY A 545 37.53 -10.40 18.72
CA GLY A 545 37.72 -10.73 20.12
C GLY A 545 37.57 -9.53 21.07
N GLY A 546 37.60 -9.82 22.38
CA GLY A 546 37.50 -8.81 23.44
C GLY A 546 38.77 -7.97 23.69
N GLY A 547 39.80 -8.11 22.85
CA GLY A 547 41.05 -7.36 22.94
C GLY A 547 41.26 -6.49 21.70
N THR A 548 42.48 -5.97 21.52
CA THR A 548 42.87 -5.29 20.28
C THR A 548 42.67 -6.22 19.08
N MET A 549 42.01 -5.74 18.04
CA MET A 549 41.79 -6.49 16.81
C MET A 549 43.11 -7.03 16.24
N THR A 550 43.13 -8.33 15.99
CA THR A 550 44.29 -9.08 15.51
C THR A 550 44.45 -8.97 13.99
N ALA A 551 45.65 -9.29 13.49
CA ALA A 551 45.90 -9.33 12.04
C ALA A 551 45.00 -10.34 11.29
N LEU A 552 44.60 -11.43 11.96
CA LEU A 552 43.67 -12.41 11.40
C LEU A 552 42.26 -11.82 11.26
N GLU A 553 41.75 -11.19 12.31
CA GLU A 553 40.42 -10.56 12.32
C GLU A 553 40.36 -9.42 11.29
N GLU A 554 41.42 -8.61 11.18
CA GLU A 554 41.48 -7.54 10.18
C GLU A 554 41.53 -8.08 8.74
N LYS A 555 42.26 -9.18 8.50
CA LYS A 555 42.29 -9.86 7.20
C LYS A 555 40.90 -10.38 6.82
N ILE A 556 40.21 -11.04 7.75
CA ILE A 556 38.86 -11.57 7.52
C ILE A 556 37.86 -10.43 7.26
N LEU A 557 37.94 -9.32 8.03
CA LEU A 557 37.10 -8.14 7.83
C LEU A 557 37.31 -7.52 6.44
N ARG A 558 38.56 -7.34 5.99
CA ARG A 558 38.82 -6.80 4.65
C ARG A 558 38.31 -7.75 3.56
N ALA A 559 38.48 -9.06 3.75
CA ALA A 559 37.94 -10.05 2.82
C ALA A 559 36.40 -9.97 2.73
N ALA A 560 35.72 -9.83 3.87
CA ALA A 560 34.28 -9.63 3.96
C ALA A 560 33.84 -8.32 3.30
N GLY A 561 34.55 -7.21 3.55
CA GLY A 561 34.27 -5.91 2.94
C GLY A 561 34.36 -5.94 1.41
N ARG A 562 35.37 -6.61 0.86
CA ARG A 562 35.50 -6.79 -0.60
C ARG A 562 34.38 -7.64 -1.18
N ALA A 563 34.00 -8.72 -0.49
CA ALA A 563 32.89 -9.57 -0.91
C ALA A 563 31.54 -8.81 -0.86
N ALA A 564 31.26 -8.09 0.24
CA ALA A 564 30.06 -7.28 0.39
C ALA A 564 29.91 -6.22 -0.70
N ARG A 565 30.99 -5.52 -1.04
CA ARG A 565 31.00 -4.55 -2.15
C ARG A 565 30.65 -5.19 -3.49
N GLU A 566 31.11 -6.41 -3.71
CA GLU A 566 30.94 -7.14 -4.98
C GLU A 566 29.55 -7.78 -5.10
N THR A 567 28.97 -8.25 -3.99
CA THR A 567 27.72 -9.01 -4.03
C THR A 567 26.52 -8.26 -3.48
N GLY A 568 26.72 -7.10 -2.87
CA GLY A 568 25.69 -6.38 -2.13
C GLY A 568 25.34 -6.97 -0.76
N ALA A 569 25.97 -8.07 -0.34
CA ALA A 569 25.62 -8.75 0.91
C ALA A 569 25.99 -7.91 2.14
N ALA A 570 25.15 -7.96 3.17
CA ALA A 570 25.42 -7.30 4.44
C ALA A 570 26.53 -8.01 5.24
N ILE A 571 27.21 -7.25 6.10
CA ILE A 571 28.20 -7.77 7.06
C ILE A 571 27.67 -7.61 8.48
N ALA A 572 27.45 -8.71 9.18
CA ALA A 572 27.17 -8.73 10.60
C ALA A 572 28.42 -9.14 11.38
N SER A 573 28.89 -8.31 12.33
CA SER A 573 30.13 -8.59 13.06
C SER A 573 29.96 -8.58 14.58
N HIS A 574 30.15 -9.75 15.20
CA HIS A 574 30.25 -9.89 16.65
C HIS A 574 31.33 -8.94 17.20
N THR A 575 30.90 -7.90 17.93
CA THR A 575 31.81 -6.87 18.44
C THR A 575 31.38 -6.35 19.80
N THR A 576 32.16 -6.66 20.83
CA THR A 576 31.88 -6.27 22.22
C THR A 576 32.78 -5.14 22.73
N VAL A 577 33.67 -4.60 21.88
CA VAL A 577 34.68 -3.60 22.25
C VAL A 577 34.56 -2.37 21.37
N SER A 578 34.48 -1.19 22.01
CA SER A 578 34.31 0.11 21.33
C SER A 578 35.41 0.42 20.31
N SER A 579 36.69 0.15 20.63
CA SER A 579 37.80 0.39 19.70
C SER A 579 37.71 -0.48 18.44
N ASN A 580 37.19 -1.71 18.57
CA ASN A 580 37.08 -2.63 17.45
C ASN A 580 35.92 -2.25 16.53
N ILE A 581 34.79 -1.77 17.05
CA ILE A 581 33.68 -1.34 16.17
C ILE A 581 34.07 -0.11 15.35
N THR A 582 34.70 0.90 15.96
CA THR A 582 35.15 2.09 15.23
C THR A 582 36.16 1.71 14.16
N ARG A 583 37.14 0.87 14.49
CA ARG A 583 38.14 0.40 13.53
C ARG A 583 37.53 -0.42 12.38
N GLN A 584 36.49 -1.22 12.67
CA GLN A 584 35.79 -1.98 11.63
C GLN A 584 35.06 -1.06 10.66
N ALA A 585 34.32 -0.07 11.16
CA ALA A 585 33.67 0.94 10.32
C ALA A 585 34.69 1.69 9.44
N ASP A 586 35.82 2.12 10.01
CA ASP A 586 36.88 2.81 9.27
C ASP A 586 37.43 1.97 8.10
N ILE A 587 37.61 0.66 8.32
CA ILE A 587 38.11 -0.25 7.28
C ILE A 587 37.06 -0.48 6.21
N LEU A 588 35.81 -0.75 6.58
CA LEU A 588 34.74 -1.04 5.61
C LEU A 588 34.44 0.18 4.74
N GLU A 589 34.34 1.38 5.34
CA GLU A 589 34.16 2.63 4.58
C GLU A 589 35.30 2.91 3.61
N SER A 590 36.54 2.54 3.98
CA SER A 590 37.68 2.66 3.07
C SER A 590 37.61 1.73 1.84
N ILE A 591 36.80 0.67 1.92
CA ILE A 591 36.55 -0.28 0.81
C ILE A 591 35.36 0.21 -0.03
N SER A 592 34.25 0.55 0.61
CA SER A 592 33.09 1.19 -0.01
C SER A 592 32.17 1.80 1.07
N PRO A 593 31.65 3.02 0.88
CA PRO A 593 30.66 3.63 1.77
C PRO A 593 29.29 2.94 1.72
N ASP A 594 29.00 2.16 0.68
CA ASP A 594 27.69 1.51 0.48
C ASP A 594 27.58 0.16 1.21
N ILE A 595 28.65 -0.30 1.89
CA ILE A 595 28.64 -1.55 2.63
C ILE A 595 27.69 -1.43 3.82
N ARG A 596 26.66 -2.28 3.81
CA ARG A 596 25.72 -2.43 4.92
C ARG A 596 26.37 -3.21 6.05
N PHE A 597 26.69 -2.48 7.12
CA PHE A 597 27.39 -3.02 8.27
C PHE A 597 26.50 -3.04 9.51
N ILE A 598 26.36 -4.22 10.12
CA ILE A 598 25.62 -4.45 11.36
C ILE A 598 26.59 -4.66 12.52
N TRP A 599 26.49 -3.77 13.50
CA TRP A 599 27.15 -3.90 14.79
C TRP A 599 26.35 -4.81 15.72
N VAL A 600 26.74 -6.07 15.72
CA VAL A 600 26.24 -7.14 16.59
C VAL A 600 26.75 -6.95 18.03
N HIS A 601 25.88 -7.16 19.02
CA HIS A 601 26.10 -6.95 20.46
C HIS A 601 26.40 -5.50 20.88
N ALA A 602 25.77 -4.52 20.23
CA ALA A 602 26.01 -3.11 20.53
C ALA A 602 25.83 -2.78 22.03
N GLN A 603 24.85 -3.42 22.67
CA GLN A 603 24.57 -3.29 24.12
C GLN A 603 25.76 -3.58 25.03
N SER A 604 26.72 -4.39 24.59
CA SER A 604 27.89 -4.75 25.40
C SER A 604 28.79 -3.54 25.67
N VAL A 605 28.77 -2.54 24.79
CA VAL A 605 29.53 -1.30 24.95
C VAL A 605 28.75 -0.25 25.74
N ASN A 606 27.42 -0.28 25.67
CA ASN A 606 26.51 0.58 26.43
C ASN A 606 26.87 2.08 26.37
N ASN A 607 27.04 2.62 25.15
CA ASN A 607 27.43 4.01 24.92
C ASN A 607 26.58 4.67 23.84
N ILE A 608 25.59 5.45 24.27
CA ILE A 608 24.65 6.18 23.39
C ILE A 608 25.37 7.13 22.42
N SER A 609 26.43 7.81 22.87
CA SER A 609 27.16 8.74 22.00
C SER A 609 27.84 8.00 20.85
N LEU A 610 28.38 6.81 21.12
CA LEU A 610 28.99 5.97 20.10
C LEU A 610 27.95 5.34 19.17
N TYR A 611 26.77 4.95 19.68
CA TYR A 611 25.68 4.48 18.82
C TYR A 611 25.28 5.55 17.80
N ARG A 612 25.09 6.79 18.24
CA ARG A 612 24.76 7.93 17.36
C ARG A 612 25.86 8.18 16.32
N GLN A 613 27.12 8.19 16.75
CA GLN A 613 28.25 8.42 15.85
C GLN A 613 28.33 7.36 14.75
N LEU A 614 28.07 6.09 15.07
CA LEU A 614 28.13 5.01 14.08
C LEU A 614 26.85 4.92 13.24
N ALA A 615 25.68 5.21 13.81
CA ALA A 615 24.43 5.31 13.05
C ALA A 615 24.48 6.44 12.00
N GLU A 616 25.09 7.58 12.33
CA GLU A 616 25.37 8.68 11.40
C GLU A 616 26.25 8.24 10.23
N ARG A 617 27.17 7.31 10.49
CA ARG A 617 28.04 6.68 9.48
C ARG A 617 27.35 5.56 8.69
N GLY A 618 26.06 5.32 8.92
CA GLY A 618 25.28 4.30 8.22
C GLY A 618 25.30 2.90 8.86
N VAL A 619 25.98 2.73 9.99
CA VAL A 619 26.06 1.43 10.69
C VAL A 619 24.72 1.11 11.37
N PHE A 620 24.23 -0.12 11.19
CA PHE A 620 23.10 -0.63 11.96
C PHE A 620 23.56 -1.04 13.37
N ILE A 621 22.82 -0.58 14.37
CA ILE A 621 23.05 -0.81 15.79
C ILE A 621 22.10 -1.92 16.25
N GLU A 622 22.66 -3.11 16.50
CA GLU A 622 21.86 -4.28 16.85
C GLU A 622 21.88 -4.54 18.36
N PHE A 623 20.69 -4.54 18.96
CA PHE A 623 20.45 -4.97 20.34
C PHE A 623 19.88 -6.38 20.34
N ASP A 624 20.77 -7.35 20.50
CA ASP A 624 20.48 -8.76 20.26
C ASP A 624 20.53 -9.63 21.52
N SER A 625 20.53 -9.09 22.74
CA SER A 625 20.51 -9.93 23.95
C SER A 625 19.20 -9.85 24.73
N LEU A 626 18.10 -9.61 24.03
CA LEU A 626 16.78 -9.51 24.64
C LEU A 626 16.37 -10.84 25.29
N GLY A 627 15.80 -10.79 26.50
CA GLY A 627 15.34 -11.98 27.22
C GLY A 627 16.43 -12.79 27.95
N TRP A 628 17.72 -12.43 27.82
CA TRP A 628 18.79 -13.00 28.65
C TRP A 628 18.76 -12.46 30.08
N ASN A 629 18.54 -11.16 30.23
CA ASN A 629 18.36 -10.51 31.52
C ASN A 629 17.22 -9.47 31.42
N PRO A 630 15.96 -9.85 31.71
CA PRO A 630 14.81 -8.96 31.66
C PRO A 630 14.94 -7.67 32.49
N GLY A 631 15.85 -7.64 33.46
CA GLY A 631 16.15 -6.43 34.24
C GLY A 631 16.91 -5.35 33.46
N GLN A 632 17.49 -5.70 32.30
CA GLN A 632 18.17 -4.77 31.41
C GLN A 632 17.26 -4.18 30.33
N ASP A 633 16.01 -4.61 30.23
CA ASP A 633 15.03 -4.11 29.25
C ASP A 633 14.90 -2.59 29.28
N SER A 634 14.91 -1.99 30.46
CA SER A 634 14.86 -0.53 30.62
C SER A 634 16.07 0.16 29.96
N THR A 635 17.25 -0.47 29.97
CA THR A 635 18.46 0.07 29.33
C THR A 635 18.35 0.02 27.80
N PHE A 636 17.83 -1.09 27.24
CA PHE A 636 17.55 -1.18 25.80
C PHE A 636 16.52 -0.13 25.38
N ILE A 637 15.40 -0.03 26.09
CA ILE A 637 14.33 0.94 25.82
C ILE A 637 14.88 2.37 25.87
N THR A 638 15.70 2.72 26.86
CA THR A 638 16.36 4.04 26.91
C THR A 638 17.22 4.28 25.69
N ALA A 639 18.08 3.33 25.30
CA ALA A 639 18.94 3.50 24.12
C ALA A 639 18.13 3.65 22.82
N ILE A 640 17.07 2.84 22.64
CA ILE A 640 16.18 2.90 21.47
C ILE A 640 15.50 4.27 21.39
N LYS A 641 14.92 4.76 22.50
CA LYS A 641 14.26 6.08 22.53
C LYS A 641 15.21 7.22 22.24
N GLU A 642 16.44 7.16 22.73
CA GLU A 642 17.46 8.16 22.45
C GLU A 642 17.89 8.17 20.98
N LEU A 643 18.00 6.99 20.35
CA LEU A 643 18.30 6.89 18.91
C LEU A 643 17.13 7.37 18.05
N LEU A 644 15.89 7.01 18.40
CA LEU A 644 14.68 7.51 17.75
C LEU A 644 14.59 9.04 17.84
N ALA A 645 14.74 9.60 19.05
CA ALA A 645 14.71 11.05 19.27
C ALA A 645 15.84 11.79 18.55
N ALA A 646 16.97 11.12 18.30
CA ALA A 646 18.10 11.66 17.55
C ALA A 646 17.97 11.52 16.02
N GLY A 647 16.87 10.93 15.50
CA GLY A 647 16.65 10.72 14.07
C GLY A 647 17.35 9.49 13.48
N TYR A 648 17.83 8.57 14.32
CA TYR A 648 18.57 7.36 13.91
C TYR A 648 17.74 6.08 14.03
N GLY A 649 16.41 6.19 14.04
CA GLY A 649 15.50 5.05 14.14
C GLY A 649 15.71 3.99 13.05
N GLU A 650 16.04 4.41 11.84
CA GLU A 650 16.26 3.54 10.67
C GLU A 650 17.55 2.69 10.75
N ARG A 651 18.31 2.82 11.83
CA ARG A 651 19.56 2.09 12.08
C ARG A 651 19.45 1.11 13.23
N ILE A 652 18.27 0.91 13.81
CA ILE A 652 18.09 0.02 14.97
C ILE A 652 17.66 -1.37 14.49
N LEU A 653 18.30 -2.41 15.04
CA LEU A 653 17.90 -3.81 14.89
C LEU A 653 17.74 -4.46 16.26
N LEU A 654 16.82 -5.42 16.37
CA LEU A 654 16.50 -6.14 17.62
C LEU A 654 16.53 -7.66 17.37
N SER A 655 17.07 -8.41 18.33
CA SER A 655 17.00 -9.89 18.35
C SER A 655 17.33 -10.46 19.74
N HIS A 656 17.52 -11.78 19.85
CA HIS A 656 17.78 -12.47 21.12
C HIS A 656 19.15 -13.12 21.25
N ASP A 657 19.85 -13.41 20.14
CA ASP A 657 21.12 -14.17 20.16
C ASP A 657 20.94 -15.46 20.98
N ALA A 658 19.92 -16.26 20.62
CA ALA A 658 19.43 -17.34 21.46
C ALA A 658 19.03 -18.58 20.66
N GLY A 659 18.64 -19.62 21.41
CA GLY A 659 17.84 -20.74 20.90
C GLY A 659 18.59 -22.01 20.50
N TRP A 660 19.92 -22.00 20.40
CA TRP A 660 20.63 -23.07 19.70
C TRP A 660 20.55 -24.46 20.34
N TYR A 661 20.61 -25.47 19.46
CA TYR A 661 21.01 -26.83 19.78
C TYR A 661 22.53 -26.89 19.93
N GLN A 662 23.01 -27.36 21.09
CA GLN A 662 24.43 -27.55 21.40
C GLN A 662 24.89 -29.00 21.18
N PRO A 663 25.70 -29.28 20.14
CA PRO A 663 26.13 -30.65 19.84
C PRO A 663 26.93 -31.29 20.97
N GLY A 664 26.68 -32.58 21.20
CA GLY A 664 27.31 -33.36 22.27
C GLY A 664 26.62 -33.27 23.64
N GLU A 665 25.60 -32.43 23.78
CA GLU A 665 24.71 -32.45 24.95
C GLU A 665 23.45 -33.27 24.67
N LYS A 666 22.86 -33.82 25.74
CA LYS A 666 21.60 -34.57 25.61
C LYS A 666 20.49 -33.62 25.15
N ASN A 667 19.82 -33.94 24.03
CA ASN A 667 18.83 -33.09 23.37
C ASN A 667 19.36 -31.69 22.98
N GLY A 668 20.68 -31.54 22.80
CA GLY A 668 21.25 -30.24 22.46
C GLY A 668 21.30 -29.23 23.61
N GLY A 669 21.10 -29.65 24.86
CA GLY A 669 21.10 -28.74 26.02
C GLY A 669 19.73 -28.14 26.30
N THR A 670 19.70 -26.89 26.79
CA THR A 670 18.46 -26.16 27.11
C THR A 670 18.28 -24.98 26.16
N GLN A 671 17.29 -25.08 25.28
CA GLN A 671 16.98 -24.03 24.30
C GLN A 671 16.16 -22.90 24.94
N LYS A 672 16.40 -21.67 24.49
CA LYS A 672 15.54 -20.51 24.76
C LYS A 672 14.51 -20.35 23.63
N PRO A 673 13.28 -19.92 23.93
CA PRO A 673 12.30 -19.58 22.89
C PRO A 673 12.71 -18.35 22.08
N TYR A 674 12.22 -18.27 20.84
CA TYR A 674 12.39 -17.13 19.93
C TYR A 674 11.29 -16.06 20.04
N THR A 675 10.48 -16.10 21.11
CA THR A 675 9.24 -15.31 21.21
C THR A 675 9.35 -14.08 22.11
N TYR A 676 10.46 -13.90 22.85
CA TYR A 676 10.54 -12.87 23.89
C TYR A 676 10.38 -11.44 23.34
N LEU A 677 10.96 -11.15 22.18
CA LEU A 677 10.84 -9.88 21.48
C LEU A 677 9.36 -9.54 21.26
N ILE A 678 8.59 -10.49 20.72
CA ILE A 678 7.18 -10.30 20.39
C ILE A 678 6.30 -10.27 21.64
N GLU A 679 6.48 -11.22 22.54
CA GLU A 679 5.56 -11.45 23.66
C GLU A 679 5.78 -10.48 24.82
N ILE A 680 7.01 -9.99 25.00
CA ILE A 680 7.40 -9.24 26.20
C ILE A 680 8.01 -7.90 25.84
N PHE A 681 9.03 -7.87 24.96
CA PHE A 681 9.79 -6.65 24.74
C PHE A 681 9.03 -5.59 23.93
N ILE A 682 8.38 -5.97 22.83
CA ILE A 682 7.54 -5.07 22.03
C ILE A 682 6.42 -4.44 22.88
N PRO A 683 5.64 -5.20 23.69
CA PRO A 683 4.69 -4.61 24.63
C PRO A 683 5.31 -3.59 25.58
N LYS A 684 6.49 -3.88 26.17
CA LYS A 684 7.20 -2.92 27.04
C LYS A 684 7.64 -1.67 26.28
N LEU A 685 8.06 -1.82 25.03
CA LEU A 685 8.49 -0.71 24.18
C LEU A 685 7.30 0.21 23.87
N ARG A 686 6.15 -0.38 23.53
CA ARG A 686 4.88 0.34 23.35
C ARG A 686 4.45 1.07 24.63
N ASP A 687 4.46 0.38 25.77
CA ASP A 687 4.13 0.97 27.08
C ASP A 687 5.06 2.13 27.48
N SER A 688 6.28 2.16 26.92
CA SER A 688 7.24 3.24 27.13
C SER A 688 7.00 4.48 26.26
N GLY A 689 6.00 4.44 25.38
CA GLY A 689 5.59 5.54 24.50
C GLY A 689 6.25 5.55 23.12
N VAL A 690 6.80 4.42 22.65
CA VAL A 690 7.21 4.25 21.26
C VAL A 690 5.98 3.81 20.45
N ASP A 691 5.66 4.52 19.37
CA ASP A 691 4.51 4.21 18.52
C ASP A 691 4.71 2.95 17.66
N ASP A 692 3.61 2.43 17.13
CA ASP A 692 3.60 1.19 16.35
C ASP A 692 4.35 1.32 15.01
N ASP A 693 4.44 2.52 14.43
CA ASP A 693 5.21 2.77 13.20
C ASP A 693 6.72 2.63 13.45
N ALA A 694 7.20 3.20 14.56
CA ALA A 694 8.59 3.04 14.98
C ALA A 694 8.91 1.59 15.36
N ILE A 695 7.99 0.87 16.01
CA ILE A 695 8.14 -0.56 16.30
C ILE A 695 8.25 -1.35 14.99
N ARG A 696 7.31 -1.14 14.06
CA ARG A 696 7.32 -1.79 12.75
C ARG A 696 8.60 -1.49 11.98
N MET A 697 9.06 -0.25 12.01
CA MET A 697 10.32 0.15 11.39
C MET A 697 11.49 -0.67 11.92
N ILE A 698 11.65 -0.80 13.24
CA ILE A 698 12.82 -1.47 13.82
C ILE A 698 12.72 -3.01 13.81
N THR A 699 11.52 -3.59 13.66
CA THR A 699 11.31 -5.06 13.68
C THR A 699 11.01 -5.68 12.31
N GLU A 700 10.58 -4.90 11.33
CA GLU A 700 10.20 -5.39 9.99
C GLU A 700 11.01 -4.70 8.90
N ILE A 701 11.03 -3.36 8.87
CA ILE A 701 11.60 -2.60 7.74
C ILE A 701 13.12 -2.52 7.81
N ASN A 702 13.68 -2.22 8.98
CA ASN A 702 15.13 -2.09 9.16
C ASN A 702 15.87 -3.39 8.86
N PRO A 703 15.41 -4.59 9.29
CA PRO A 703 16.03 -5.84 8.88
C PRO A 703 16.04 -6.05 7.36
N ILE A 704 14.98 -5.65 6.64
CA ILE A 704 14.95 -5.67 5.16
C ILE A 704 16.03 -4.73 4.61
N ARG A 705 16.08 -3.48 5.05
CA ARG A 705 17.10 -2.50 4.63
C ARG A 705 18.52 -2.97 4.92
N ALA A 706 18.71 -3.62 6.07
CA ALA A 706 20.01 -4.11 6.51
C ALA A 706 20.49 -5.30 5.68
N PHE A 707 19.62 -6.29 5.43
CA PHE A 707 20.03 -7.59 4.91
C PHE A 707 19.53 -7.93 3.49
N GLY A 708 18.43 -7.34 3.02
CA GLY A 708 17.79 -7.77 1.77
C GLY A 708 18.60 -7.41 0.53
N PHE A 709 18.61 -8.26 -0.49
CA PHE A 709 19.16 -7.91 -1.79
C PHE A 709 18.12 -7.10 -2.57
N ASN A 710 18.55 -6.18 -3.43
CA ASN A 710 17.69 -5.46 -4.37
C ASN A 710 18.42 -5.29 -5.72
N GLN A 711 17.71 -4.91 -6.78
CA GLN A 711 18.30 -4.78 -8.12
C GLN A 711 19.20 -3.54 -8.30
N ASP A 712 19.11 -2.55 -7.41
CA ASP A 712 19.91 -1.31 -7.45
C ASP A 712 21.28 -1.46 -6.80
N VAL A 713 21.50 -2.49 -6.00
CA VAL A 713 22.83 -2.86 -5.49
C VAL A 713 23.55 -3.63 -6.60
N ASN A 714 24.25 -2.84 -7.44
CA ASN A 714 24.95 -3.24 -8.66
C ASN A 714 25.57 -4.66 -8.60
N PRO A 715 25.21 -5.57 -9.52
CA PRO A 715 25.62 -6.98 -9.50
C PRO A 715 27.11 -7.24 -9.74
#